data_AF-A0A7C4TUC8-F1
#
_entry.id   AF-A0A7C4TUC8-F1
#
_cell.length_a   1.000
_cell.length_b   1.000
_cell.length_c   1.000
_cell.angle_alpha   90.00
_cell.angle_beta   90.00
_cell.angle_gamma   90.00
#
_symmetry.space_group_name_H-M   'P 1'
#
loop_
_entity.id
_entity.type
_entity.pdbx_description
1 polymer ?
#
loop_
_entity_poly.entity_id
_entity_poly.type
_entity_poly.pdbx_seq_one_letter_code
_entity_poly.pdbx_strand_id
1 'polypeptide(L)'
;MDKFRNKLLTQLIKTEREKLCRFDTKNFFKTLFSEVYIPSFKSFFLTLILLSIFFILAHLGQVLAWFCFGKFSFINLQRLSQESNHYQNLIAIHAGIGAIIFALVIFVAESLRDDEVKDRARVLLRESYLFPLAVAEILVFFIFIWGDVNFWSILPVIAIGLFTIWSLSKIVLVLLSKYRFAQKRAELLQERLRQSIDLAIDERIGNNILLSNLDGKDIKLEYYPFSIDNETDYYCFHAEKFGIISDIDLQALKKLADIVDEEGQKSGFSFGGGEKPQVSVGEEGAVAETESKSLPKNNQRYLMKKFHDVVDEEHCVLICLDKKLFKNASKLEEISNLVRSVFIIKPADNFAEEVRYEISGAKDQFISAIENKQLGKTEELVSLYIKLAEGFLEYITKCGGGYSAEQARKERHSLFAGWEQVRWLSSDIRDIFEKTMQSHDREIIRNVAYLPIAIARRAIEKQDHYLFQEFIWFAEFLYLFAIKEKDDDLKKFLIDQSWRYLKEICDVYVEAKLRKSALDKEELESLRDFGIHFFIIFQNLLKKAFDNRDIESFEAFKSAVQKLFDHFKPSESIRNAEDIKWRLEKMDLTGEQKSDLNALLEKQKTIESIEQDIKIKRSQMFFGLASWILDHFVSNKTDEVVRQFYNSVQSVFPSKIEDFTNIFLKTHSFDVEDFWGWSWWEICADGEVHSIQILEKLERFYAVKSLTLLAGKTVEEIRKIELPHTRDLAYLAEGTRDLIKVLDDIKTNPDNWKFVLNENAVDKVDVFKELLVKAKEAQEQEEVKLKKEQVISQKRIQEFKKEVLKSFYECAKLRNIFKNYFDAYENKTKEKTDKKDRFGINIVDDKAVFFDKWHVSYVDWGKNYGRDLASGEDSYLLDDIAKDCKEITREEFNTTLAKIENTDDIVIFATNIAFWRFFETSKNFKPKWHRDIKQLEIKGFGGWYEFNGKSIPVFETYHRKIDKQILILNKSKVGQLTQLSPLNEGEKEESLEDIFYMDVQAFSENTELMEEFIKKPPEWLQKIGDEQKQREHLRERVRIQIFERFEYKKPKDFEGYKLFLKED
;
A
#
# COMPACT_ATOMS: atom_id res chain seq x y z
N MET A 1 20.98 -10.72 16.41
CA MET A 1 20.88 -9.85 17.61
C MET A 1 21.61 -8.49 17.45
N ASP A 2 22.04 -8.07 16.24
CA ASP A 2 22.87 -6.85 16.05
C ASP A 2 22.13 -5.61 15.47
N LYS A 3 20.78 -5.59 15.44
CA LYS A 3 20.02 -4.51 14.75
C LYS A 3 19.97 -3.16 15.47
N PHE A 4 20.37 -3.06 16.74
CA PHE A 4 20.24 -1.84 17.56
C PHE A 4 21.58 -1.33 18.10
N ARG A 5 22.61 -1.20 17.26
CA ARG A 5 23.87 -0.56 17.70
C ARG A 5 23.76 0.97 17.84
N ASN A 6 22.77 1.58 17.18
CA ASN A 6 22.50 3.02 17.20
C ASN A 6 21.20 3.32 18.00
N LYS A 7 21.24 4.31 18.90
CA LYS A 7 20.13 4.65 19.82
C LYS A 7 19.07 5.57 19.22
N LEU A 8 19.49 6.48 18.35
CA LEU A 8 18.66 7.60 17.89
C LEU A 8 18.17 7.39 16.47
N LEU A 9 16.92 7.76 16.21
CA LEU A 9 16.30 7.69 14.89
C LEU A 9 17.13 8.48 13.86
N THR A 10 17.66 9.66 14.20
CA THR A 10 18.51 10.45 13.29
C THR A 10 19.76 9.70 12.80
N GLN A 11 20.34 8.82 13.63
CA GLN A 11 21.50 8.00 13.21
C GLN A 11 21.09 6.93 12.18
N LEU A 12 19.89 6.37 12.34
CA LEU A 12 19.34 5.41 11.39
C LEU A 12 18.92 6.11 10.09
N ILE A 13 18.31 7.30 10.18
CA ILE A 13 18.00 8.14 9.02
C ILE A 13 19.26 8.40 8.20
N LYS A 14 20.35 8.85 8.83
CA LYS A 14 21.63 9.08 8.14
C LYS A 14 22.14 7.82 7.42
N THR A 15 22.09 6.68 8.10
CA THR A 15 22.54 5.40 7.53
C THR A 15 21.69 4.98 6.33
N GLU A 16 20.37 5.15 6.41
CA GLU A 16 19.46 4.77 5.34
C GLU A 16 19.52 5.75 4.17
N ARG A 17 19.68 7.05 4.45
CA ARG A 17 19.90 8.10 3.46
C ARG A 17 21.18 7.89 2.67
N GLU A 18 22.27 7.46 3.30
CA GLU A 18 23.52 7.09 2.62
C GLU A 18 23.33 5.89 1.66
N LYS A 19 22.37 5.00 1.92
CA LYS A 19 22.03 3.91 1.00
C LYS A 19 21.14 4.37 -0.16
N LEU A 20 20.15 5.20 0.13
CA LEU A 20 19.13 5.63 -0.84
C LEU A 20 19.64 6.73 -1.78
N CYS A 21 20.41 7.68 -1.25
CA CYS A 21 20.92 8.82 -2.01
C CYS A 21 22.40 8.65 -2.36
N ARG A 22 22.72 8.72 -3.65
CA ARG A 22 24.12 8.72 -4.13
C ARG A 22 24.75 10.09 -3.91
N PHE A 23 25.23 10.34 -2.68
CA PHE A 23 26.00 11.55 -2.39
C PHE A 23 27.47 11.37 -2.76
N ASP A 24 27.94 12.12 -3.75
CA ASP A 24 29.37 12.25 -4.05
C ASP A 24 30.06 12.97 -2.88
N THR A 25 31.04 12.33 -2.24
CA THR A 25 31.83 12.90 -1.13
C THR A 25 32.55 14.19 -1.55
N LYS A 26 32.77 14.43 -2.85
CA LYS A 26 33.27 15.72 -3.37
C LYS A 26 32.33 16.89 -3.08
N ASN A 27 31.04 16.67 -2.83
CA ASN A 27 30.10 17.73 -2.51
C ASN A 27 30.15 18.17 -1.03
N PHE A 28 30.81 17.43 -0.13
CA PHE A 28 30.83 17.79 1.29
C PHE A 28 31.38 19.20 1.53
N PHE A 29 32.53 19.54 0.94
CA PHE A 29 33.08 20.90 1.03
C PHE A 29 32.18 21.93 0.37
N LYS A 30 31.53 21.59 -0.75
CA LYS A 30 30.63 22.51 -1.45
C LYS A 30 29.42 22.86 -0.60
N THR A 31 28.80 21.88 0.06
CA THR A 31 27.69 22.09 1.00
C THR A 31 28.15 22.85 2.24
N LEU A 32 29.34 22.52 2.75
CA LEU A 32 29.91 23.16 3.93
C LEU A 32 30.26 24.62 3.69
N PHE A 33 30.67 24.99 2.47
CA PHE A 33 30.87 26.39 2.04
C PHE A 33 29.59 27.10 1.61
N SER A 34 28.55 26.37 1.19
CA SER A 34 27.31 26.97 0.72
C SER A 34 26.44 27.53 1.85
N GLU A 35 26.63 27.11 3.10
CA GLU A 35 25.96 27.70 4.26
C GLU A 35 26.72 28.87 4.90
N VAL A 36 27.98 29.11 4.50
CA VAL A 36 28.89 30.05 5.19
C VAL A 36 28.47 31.51 4.99
N TYR A 37 27.79 31.82 3.89
CA TYR A 37 27.33 33.19 3.67
C TYR A 37 26.18 33.61 4.60
N ILE A 38 25.50 32.65 5.24
CA ILE A 38 24.37 32.91 6.15
C ILE A 38 24.93 33.21 7.55
N PRO A 39 24.46 34.28 8.22
CA PRO A 39 24.79 34.55 9.61
C PRO A 39 24.34 33.39 10.52
N SER A 40 25.28 32.52 10.90
CA SER A 40 25.00 31.35 11.74
C SER A 40 26.18 31.01 12.64
N PHE A 41 25.92 30.33 13.75
CA PHE A 41 26.97 29.86 14.65
C PHE A 41 27.95 28.91 13.94
N LYS A 42 27.46 28.08 13.01
CA LYS A 42 28.29 27.21 12.17
C LYS A 42 29.23 28.02 11.27
N SER A 43 28.72 29.03 10.55
CA SER A 43 29.54 29.89 9.68
C SER A 43 30.61 30.65 10.47
N PHE A 44 30.23 31.20 11.63
CA PHE A 44 31.17 31.82 12.56
C PHE A 44 32.27 30.84 12.97
N PHE A 45 31.90 29.63 13.41
CA PHE A 45 32.86 28.63 13.88
C PHE A 45 33.77 28.13 12.76
N LEU A 46 33.27 27.96 11.53
CA LEU A 46 34.10 27.57 10.40
C LEU A 46 35.14 28.64 10.05
N THR A 47 34.70 29.91 9.99
CA THR A 47 35.58 31.06 9.78
C THR A 47 36.61 31.15 10.91
N LEU A 48 36.17 30.91 12.16
CA LEU A 48 37.03 30.86 13.33
C LEU A 48 38.06 29.75 13.26
N ILE A 49 37.71 28.52 12.86
CA ILE A 49 38.67 27.41 12.69
C ILE A 49 39.74 27.79 11.67
N LEU A 50 39.33 28.30 10.50
CA LEU A 50 40.25 28.70 9.44
C LEU A 50 41.24 29.77 9.93
N LEU A 51 40.76 30.76 10.68
CA LEU A 51 41.60 31.83 11.24
C LEU A 51 42.40 31.40 12.46
N SER A 52 41.90 30.44 13.24
CA SER A 52 42.65 29.85 14.37
C SER A 52 43.91 29.15 13.88
N ILE A 53 43.90 28.56 12.67
CA ILE A 53 45.11 28.00 12.05
C ILE A 53 46.14 29.12 11.81
N PHE A 54 45.72 30.25 11.25
CA PHE A 54 46.61 31.40 11.04
C PHE A 54 47.09 32.02 12.35
N PHE A 55 46.23 32.07 13.38
CA PHE A 55 46.59 32.50 14.72
C PHE A 55 47.64 31.58 15.35
N ILE A 56 47.43 30.26 15.29
CA ILE A 56 48.39 29.26 15.78
C ILE A 56 49.72 29.38 15.03
N LEU A 57 49.69 29.57 13.70
CA LEU A 57 50.91 29.76 12.89
C LEU A 57 51.64 31.06 13.25
N ALA A 58 50.91 32.16 13.47
CA ALA A 58 51.47 33.43 13.90
C ALA A 58 52.10 33.34 15.29
N HIS A 59 51.55 32.53 16.19
CA HIS A 59 52.09 32.33 17.53
C HIS A 59 52.91 31.04 17.69
N LEU A 60 53.16 30.30 16.61
CA LEU A 60 53.81 28.97 16.66
C LEU A 60 55.19 29.04 17.32
N GLY A 61 55.94 30.12 17.08
CA GLY A 61 57.23 30.35 17.73
C GLY A 61 57.12 30.53 19.26
N GLN A 62 56.06 31.19 19.75
CA GLN A 62 55.79 31.35 21.18
C GLN A 62 55.26 30.05 21.80
N VAL A 63 54.37 29.35 21.09
CA VAL A 63 53.82 28.05 21.53
C VAL A 63 54.91 26.98 21.62
N LEU A 64 55.78 26.88 20.61
CA LEU A 64 56.93 25.96 20.62
C LEU A 64 57.97 26.34 21.69
N ALA A 65 58.17 27.63 21.95
CA ALA A 65 59.01 28.10 23.05
C ALA A 65 58.43 27.73 24.42
N TRP A 66 57.09 27.77 24.57
CA TRP A 66 56.40 27.39 25.81
C TRP A 66 56.43 25.87 26.06
N PHE A 67 56.43 25.05 25.01
CA PHE A 67 56.60 23.59 25.09
C PHE A 67 58.07 23.12 25.22
N CYS A 68 58.98 23.98 25.67
CA CYS A 68 60.38 23.65 25.97
C CYS A 68 61.23 23.12 24.78
N PHE A 69 60.87 23.41 23.52
CA PHE A 69 61.76 23.18 22.36
C PHE A 69 62.75 24.33 22.16
N GLY A 70 63.39 24.81 23.24
CA GLY A 70 64.26 26.00 23.26
C GLY A 70 65.55 25.93 22.42
N LYS A 71 65.76 24.87 21.64
CA LYS A 71 66.92 24.72 20.73
C LYS A 71 66.57 24.80 19.24
N PHE A 72 65.30 24.95 18.87
CA PHE A 72 64.92 25.20 17.47
C PHE A 72 65.13 26.68 17.10
N SER A 73 66.40 27.13 17.03
CA SER A 73 66.75 28.49 16.62
C SER A 73 66.64 28.73 15.10
N PHE A 74 66.16 27.75 14.33
CA PHE A 74 66.08 27.82 12.87
C PHE A 74 64.83 28.57 12.36
N ILE A 75 63.90 28.94 13.26
CA ILE A 75 62.76 29.81 12.95
C ILE A 75 62.89 31.12 13.73
N ASN A 76 64.08 31.74 13.69
CA ASN A 76 64.21 33.17 14.02
C ASN A 76 63.72 33.98 12.81
N LEU A 77 62.41 33.91 12.55
CA LEU A 77 61.72 34.85 11.69
C LEU A 77 61.79 36.20 12.41
N GLN A 78 62.40 37.21 11.78
CA GLN A 78 62.54 38.58 12.29
C GLN A 78 61.25 39.02 12.99
N ARG A 79 61.27 39.12 14.32
CA ARG A 79 60.26 39.84 15.08
C ARG A 79 60.33 41.28 14.61
N LEU A 80 59.31 41.75 13.88
CA LEU A 80 59.15 43.17 13.61
C LEU A 80 59.02 43.84 14.98
N SER A 81 59.98 44.71 15.34
CA SER A 81 59.94 45.38 16.64
C SER A 81 58.67 46.23 16.72
N GLN A 82 58.04 46.25 17.91
CA GLN A 82 56.86 47.08 18.21
C GLN A 82 57.12 48.59 17.98
N GLU A 83 58.40 49.02 17.88
CA GLU A 83 58.81 50.40 17.58
C GLU A 83 58.85 50.73 16.07
N SER A 84 58.55 49.78 15.18
CA SER A 84 58.57 50.02 13.74
C SER A 84 57.24 50.61 13.23
N ASN A 85 57.32 51.70 12.46
CA ASN A 85 56.17 52.31 11.75
C ASN A 85 55.35 51.29 10.92
N HIS A 86 55.95 50.15 10.57
CA HIS A 86 55.30 49.08 9.83
C HIS A 86 54.12 48.44 10.56
N TYR A 87 54.17 48.30 11.90
CA TYR A 87 53.06 47.76 12.68
C TYR A 87 51.84 48.70 12.67
N GLN A 88 52.08 50.00 12.93
CA GLN A 88 51.04 51.03 12.87
C GLN A 88 50.43 51.14 11.47
N ASN A 89 51.26 51.07 10.42
CA ASN A 89 50.79 51.06 9.04
C ASN A 89 49.92 49.84 8.73
N LEU A 90 50.28 48.65 9.23
CA LEU A 90 49.49 47.44 9.01
C LEU A 90 48.11 47.51 9.68
N ILE A 91 48.04 48.04 10.91
CA ILE A 91 46.77 48.31 11.60
C ILE A 91 45.94 49.33 10.82
N ALA A 92 46.56 50.42 10.33
CA ALA A 92 45.86 51.43 9.55
C ALA A 92 45.31 50.87 8.23
N ILE A 93 46.08 50.01 7.54
CA ILE A 93 45.64 49.31 6.33
C ILE A 93 44.46 48.38 6.64
N HIS A 94 44.56 47.57 7.70
CA HIS A 94 43.47 46.70 8.14
C HIS A 94 42.21 47.49 8.47
N ALA A 95 42.30 48.55 9.28
CA ALA A 95 41.17 49.42 9.59
C ALA A 95 40.52 50.04 8.34
N GLY A 96 41.32 50.41 7.33
CA GLY A 96 40.83 50.88 6.04
C GLY A 96 40.06 49.81 5.27
N ILE A 97 40.54 48.55 5.28
CA ILE A 97 39.84 47.41 4.69
C ILE A 97 38.52 47.14 5.45
N GLY A 98 38.56 47.12 6.78
CA GLY A 98 37.38 46.97 7.63
C GLY A 98 36.31 48.03 7.35
N ALA A 99 36.69 49.30 7.19
CA ALA A 99 35.75 50.36 6.83
C ALA A 99 35.02 50.07 5.50
N ILE A 100 35.71 49.54 4.50
CA ILE A 100 35.11 49.15 3.21
C ILE A 100 34.16 47.96 3.40
N ILE A 101 34.57 46.94 4.16
CA ILE A 101 33.74 45.76 4.43
C ILE A 101 32.44 46.18 5.14
N PHE A 102 32.52 46.99 6.20
CA PHE A 102 31.32 47.45 6.91
C PHE A 102 30.43 48.36 6.06
N ALA A 103 31.01 49.21 5.20
CA ALA A 103 30.23 49.98 4.23
C ALA A 103 29.45 49.06 3.26
N LEU A 104 30.07 47.97 2.80
CA LEU A 104 29.39 46.96 1.99
C LEU A 104 28.30 46.23 2.78
N VAL A 105 28.55 45.89 4.05
CA VAL A 105 27.56 45.22 4.91
C VAL A 105 26.35 46.12 5.10
N ILE A 106 26.56 47.41 5.38
CA ILE A 106 25.48 48.39 5.51
C ILE A 106 24.72 48.53 4.19
N PHE A 107 25.41 48.60 3.05
CA PHE A 107 24.77 48.67 1.74
C PHE A 107 23.85 47.46 1.48
N VAL A 108 24.33 46.25 1.79
CA VAL A 108 23.52 45.04 1.64
C VAL A 108 22.39 44.97 2.68
N ALA A 109 22.63 45.43 3.92
CA ALA A 109 21.62 45.49 4.96
C ALA A 109 20.49 46.49 4.65
N GLU A 110 20.80 47.66 4.07
CA GLU A 110 19.78 48.62 3.66
C GLU A 110 18.89 48.02 2.56
N SER A 111 19.43 47.16 1.70
CA SER A 111 18.64 46.44 0.70
C SER A 111 17.71 45.35 1.28
N LEU A 112 17.84 44.97 2.56
CA LEU A 112 16.89 44.10 3.27
C LEU A 112 15.67 44.85 3.81
N ARG A 113 15.74 46.18 3.91
CA ARG A 113 14.69 47.01 4.51
C ARG A 113 13.44 47.13 3.64
N ASP A 114 13.61 46.95 2.33
CA ASP A 114 12.53 47.00 1.36
C ASP A 114 12.04 45.57 1.07
N ASP A 115 10.76 45.29 1.38
CA ASP A 115 10.19 43.94 1.30
C ASP A 115 10.22 43.37 -0.13
N GLU A 116 10.13 44.23 -1.15
CA GLU A 116 10.27 43.84 -2.56
C GLU A 116 11.71 43.41 -2.93
N VAL A 117 12.69 43.73 -2.10
CA VAL A 117 14.13 43.65 -2.42
C VAL A 117 14.88 42.67 -1.50
N LYS A 118 14.21 41.99 -0.56
CA LYS A 118 14.81 40.98 0.33
C LYS A 118 15.60 39.89 -0.40
N ASP A 119 15.09 39.42 -1.54
CA ASP A 119 15.79 38.45 -2.40
C ASP A 119 17.10 39.01 -2.94
N ARG A 120 17.14 40.33 -3.22
CA ARG A 120 18.33 41.00 -3.73
C ARG A 120 19.45 40.97 -2.71
N ALA A 121 19.16 41.35 -1.48
CA ALA A 121 20.15 41.33 -0.41
C ALA A 121 20.73 39.92 -0.19
N ARG A 122 19.88 38.88 -0.18
CA ARG A 122 20.31 37.49 0.02
C ARG A 122 21.18 36.98 -1.13
N VAL A 123 20.82 37.30 -2.37
CA VAL A 123 21.65 37.00 -3.55
C VAL A 123 23.01 37.70 -3.44
N LEU A 124 23.02 38.96 -3.01
CA LEU A 124 24.27 39.71 -2.82
C LEU A 124 25.12 39.10 -1.70
N LEU A 125 24.54 38.76 -0.53
CA LEU A 125 25.26 38.10 0.56
C LEU A 125 25.90 36.79 0.11
N ARG A 126 25.16 35.96 -0.64
CA ARG A 126 25.64 34.67 -1.16
C ARG A 126 26.80 34.81 -2.13
N GLU A 127 26.64 35.66 -3.15
CA GLU A 127 27.66 35.77 -4.20
C GLU A 127 28.92 36.50 -3.74
N SER A 128 28.80 37.35 -2.71
CA SER A 128 29.89 38.18 -2.21
C SER A 128 30.64 37.58 -1.02
N TYR A 129 30.09 36.59 -0.33
CA TYR A 129 30.63 36.03 0.93
C TYR A 129 30.94 37.11 1.96
N LEU A 130 30.11 38.17 2.00
CA LEU A 130 30.37 39.35 2.81
C LEU A 130 30.32 39.07 4.32
N PHE A 131 29.46 38.15 4.75
CA PHE A 131 29.37 37.76 6.16
C PHE A 131 30.65 37.11 6.70
N PRO A 132 31.18 36.00 6.13
CA PRO A 132 32.42 35.41 6.62
C PRO A 132 33.61 36.36 6.47
N LEU A 133 33.59 37.25 5.46
CA LEU A 133 34.60 38.30 5.32
C LEU A 133 34.57 39.30 6.49
N ALA A 134 33.38 39.75 6.91
CA ALA A 134 33.22 40.62 8.06
C ALA A 134 33.61 39.93 9.38
N VAL A 135 33.23 38.66 9.56
CA VAL A 135 33.67 37.87 10.71
C VAL A 135 35.20 37.71 10.71
N ALA A 136 35.80 37.46 9.55
CA ALA A 136 37.24 37.32 9.43
C ALA A 136 38.00 38.59 9.78
N GLU A 137 37.50 39.75 9.33
CA GLU A 137 38.04 41.06 9.68
C GLU A 137 38.01 41.28 11.20
N ILE A 138 36.88 41.01 11.86
CA ILE A 138 36.75 41.13 13.32
C ILE A 138 37.71 40.17 14.05
N LEU A 139 37.85 38.93 13.57
CA LEU A 139 38.74 37.94 14.19
C LEU A 139 40.22 38.30 14.02
N VAL A 140 40.63 38.81 12.86
CA VAL A 140 42.01 39.29 12.63
C VAL A 140 42.33 40.50 13.50
N PHE A 141 41.35 41.38 13.76
CA PHE A 141 41.51 42.47 14.71
C PHE A 141 41.88 41.96 16.12
N PHE A 142 41.29 40.85 16.59
CA PHE A 142 41.68 40.24 17.86
C PHE A 142 43.10 39.65 17.86
N ILE A 143 43.63 39.21 16.72
CA ILE A 143 45.04 38.78 16.59
C ILE A 143 45.98 39.94 16.89
N PHE A 144 45.65 41.15 16.42
CA PHE A 144 46.44 42.35 16.70
C PHE A 144 46.39 42.79 18.16
N ILE A 145 45.27 42.54 18.86
CA ILE A 145 45.12 42.84 20.29
C ILE A 145 45.98 41.91 21.16
N TRP A 146 46.15 40.64 20.78
CA TRP A 146 46.70 39.60 21.66
C TRP A 146 48.18 39.27 21.52
N GLY A 147 48.94 39.82 20.57
CA GLY A 147 50.40 39.59 20.62
C GLY A 147 51.27 40.27 19.58
N ASP A 148 52.54 39.86 19.62
CA ASP A 148 53.61 40.36 18.75
C ASP A 148 53.36 39.97 17.29
N VAL A 149 53.17 40.97 16.44
CA VAL A 149 53.01 40.77 15.00
C VAL A 149 54.31 40.29 14.37
N ASN A 150 54.22 39.17 13.67
CA ASN A 150 55.28 38.67 12.82
C ASN A 150 54.82 38.68 11.35
N PHE A 151 55.70 38.22 10.47
CA PHE A 151 55.38 38.13 9.04
C PHE A 151 54.09 37.33 8.76
N TRP A 152 53.76 36.33 9.58
CA TRP A 152 52.54 35.55 9.41
C TRP A 152 51.26 36.34 9.69
N SER A 153 51.31 37.41 10.49
CA SER A 153 50.17 38.31 10.72
C SER A 153 49.83 39.19 9.51
N ILE A 154 50.76 39.37 8.56
CA ILE A 154 50.54 40.12 7.32
C ILE A 154 49.65 39.32 6.34
N LEU A 155 49.81 38.00 6.31
CA LEU A 155 49.11 37.13 5.36
C LEU A 155 47.58 37.18 5.49
N PRO A 156 46.97 37.12 6.69
CA PRO A 156 45.53 37.30 6.86
C PRO A 156 45.02 38.65 6.37
N VAL A 157 45.75 39.75 6.60
CA VAL A 157 45.35 41.10 6.14
C VAL A 157 45.37 41.19 4.61
N ILE A 158 46.42 40.66 3.96
CA ILE A 158 46.48 40.60 2.50
C ILE A 158 45.33 39.75 1.96
N ALA A 159 45.07 38.59 2.57
CA ALA A 159 43.99 37.72 2.17
C ALA A 159 42.63 38.44 2.27
N ILE A 160 42.33 39.07 3.40
CA ILE A 160 41.08 39.82 3.61
C ILE A 160 40.97 40.98 2.61
N GLY A 161 42.06 41.72 2.34
CA GLY A 161 42.08 42.77 1.33
C GLY A 161 41.72 42.26 -0.08
N LEU A 162 42.34 41.15 -0.51
CA LEU A 162 42.04 40.51 -1.80
C LEU A 162 40.59 40.00 -1.86
N PHE A 163 40.11 39.35 -0.79
CA PHE A 163 38.72 38.89 -0.71
C PHE A 163 37.72 40.05 -0.68
N THR A 164 38.07 41.20 -0.10
CA THR A 164 37.24 42.42 -0.13
C THR A 164 37.09 42.96 -1.54
N ILE A 165 38.19 43.06 -2.29
CA ILE A 165 38.15 43.47 -3.70
C ILE A 165 37.31 42.49 -4.52
N TRP A 166 37.49 41.18 -4.29
CA TRP A 166 36.71 40.14 -4.96
C TRP A 166 35.21 40.24 -4.61
N SER A 167 34.87 40.41 -3.34
CA SER A 167 33.51 40.57 -2.82
C SER A 167 32.81 41.78 -3.45
N LEU A 168 33.49 42.95 -3.46
CA LEU A 168 33.01 44.16 -4.12
C LEU A 168 32.77 43.94 -5.62
N SER A 169 33.73 43.33 -6.32
CA SER A 169 33.60 43.01 -7.74
C SER A 169 32.39 42.13 -8.03
N LYS A 170 32.14 41.11 -7.18
CA LYS A 170 30.96 40.25 -7.29
C LYS A 170 29.65 41.01 -7.09
N ILE A 171 29.56 41.84 -6.06
CA ILE A 171 28.38 42.69 -5.80
C ILE A 171 28.09 43.58 -7.02
N VAL A 172 29.09 44.29 -7.52
CA VAL A 172 28.95 45.18 -8.68
C VAL A 172 28.52 44.41 -9.93
N LEU A 173 29.14 43.25 -10.21
CA LEU A 173 28.79 42.42 -11.37
C LEU A 173 27.35 41.90 -11.32
N VAL A 174 26.84 41.56 -10.13
CA VAL A 174 25.45 41.10 -9.96
C VAL A 174 24.48 42.27 -10.09
N LEU A 175 24.80 43.44 -9.53
CA LEU A 175 23.93 44.62 -9.60
C LEU A 175 23.83 45.22 -11.01
N LEU A 176 24.91 45.18 -11.78
CA LEU A 176 24.95 45.75 -13.14
C LEU A 176 24.24 44.86 -14.18
N SER A 177 23.99 43.59 -13.90
CA SER A 177 23.40 42.66 -14.85
C SER A 177 22.11 42.06 -14.32
N LYS A 178 20.96 42.54 -14.85
CA LYS A 178 19.63 41.99 -14.58
C LYS A 178 19.57 40.47 -14.84
N TYR A 179 20.18 40.03 -15.94
CA TYR A 179 20.27 38.60 -16.28
C TYR A 179 21.02 37.79 -15.22
N ARG A 180 22.21 38.25 -14.79
CA ARG A 180 22.98 37.55 -13.75
C ARG A 180 22.23 37.55 -12.43
N PHE A 181 21.57 38.65 -12.06
CA PHE A 181 20.75 38.71 -10.87
C PHE A 181 19.63 37.66 -10.88
N ALA A 182 18.85 37.60 -11.96
CA ALA A 182 17.78 36.61 -12.12
C ALA A 182 18.30 35.17 -12.08
N GLN A 183 19.45 34.91 -12.71
CA GLN A 183 20.11 33.60 -12.64
C GLN A 183 20.49 33.24 -11.19
N LYS A 184 21.14 34.16 -10.48
CA LYS A 184 21.60 33.92 -9.10
C LYS A 184 20.47 33.82 -8.09
N ARG A 185 19.36 34.53 -8.33
CA ARG A 185 18.11 34.36 -7.58
C ARG A 185 17.53 32.96 -7.77
N ALA A 186 17.43 32.48 -9.01
CA ALA A 186 16.95 31.12 -9.27
C ALA A 186 17.84 30.05 -8.62
N GLU A 187 19.17 30.20 -8.71
CA GLU A 187 20.13 29.30 -8.05
C GLU A 187 20.00 29.30 -6.52
N LEU A 188 19.62 30.43 -5.92
CA LEU A 188 19.42 30.56 -4.46
C LEU A 188 18.14 29.85 -4.04
N LEU A 189 17.02 30.14 -4.71
CA LEU A 189 15.73 29.52 -4.39
C LEU A 189 15.74 28.01 -4.65
N GLN A 190 16.41 27.54 -5.71
CA GLN A 190 16.63 26.11 -5.93
C GLN A 190 17.41 25.44 -4.79
N GLU A 191 18.46 26.10 -4.27
CA GLU A 191 19.25 25.56 -3.16
C GLU A 191 18.41 25.48 -1.87
N ARG A 192 17.66 26.53 -1.57
CA ARG A 192 16.73 26.58 -0.44
C ARG A 192 15.63 25.53 -0.54
N LEU A 193 15.05 25.38 -1.73
CA LEU A 193 14.07 24.34 -2.03
C LEU A 193 14.67 22.94 -1.81
N ARG A 194 15.91 22.69 -2.26
CA ARG A 194 16.61 21.43 -2.03
C ARG A 194 16.84 21.13 -0.56
N GLN A 195 17.23 22.13 0.24
CA GLN A 195 17.34 21.99 1.69
C GLN A 195 16.00 21.67 2.34
N SER A 196 14.89 22.23 1.84
CA SER A 196 13.55 21.90 2.31
C SER A 196 13.15 20.47 1.94
N ILE A 197 13.46 20.03 0.72
CA ILE A 197 13.26 18.64 0.27
C ILE A 197 14.09 17.68 1.13
N ASP A 198 15.31 18.06 1.51
CA ASP A 198 16.16 17.27 2.40
C ASP A 198 15.52 17.00 3.75
N LEU A 199 14.94 18.03 4.37
CA LEU A 199 14.22 17.88 5.63
C LEU A 199 13.02 16.96 5.46
N ALA A 200 12.28 17.08 4.35
CA ALA A 200 11.15 16.20 4.05
C ALA A 200 11.57 14.74 3.75
N ILE A 201 12.72 14.53 3.12
CA ILE A 201 13.30 13.19 2.93
C ILE A 201 13.67 12.58 4.28
N ASP A 202 14.38 13.32 5.13
CA ASP A 202 14.75 12.87 6.47
C ASP A 202 13.51 12.53 7.30
N GLU A 203 12.47 13.36 7.23
CA GLU A 203 11.17 13.12 7.86
C GLU A 203 10.53 11.81 7.38
N ARG A 204 10.43 11.62 6.06
CA ARG A 204 9.83 10.42 5.46
C ARG A 204 10.60 9.16 5.81
N ILE A 205 11.94 9.18 5.72
CA ILE A 205 12.79 8.06 6.12
C ILE A 205 12.60 7.77 7.60
N GLY A 206 12.63 8.80 8.45
CA GLY A 206 12.42 8.68 9.89
C GLY A 206 11.09 8.05 10.24
N ASN A 207 10.01 8.54 9.64
CA ASN A 207 8.66 8.03 9.86
C ASN A 207 8.49 6.60 9.32
N ASN A 208 9.06 6.26 8.17
CA ASN A 208 9.05 4.89 7.66
C ASN A 208 9.80 3.93 8.58
N ILE A 209 10.98 4.32 9.08
CA ILE A 209 11.75 3.52 10.05
C ILE A 209 10.92 3.35 11.33
N LEU A 210 10.38 4.44 11.90
CA LEU A 210 9.55 4.41 13.10
C LEU A 210 8.35 3.47 12.94
N LEU A 211 7.50 3.71 11.94
CA LEU A 211 6.30 2.91 11.67
C LEU A 211 6.63 1.45 11.37
N SER A 212 7.75 1.16 10.71
CA SER A 212 8.16 -0.23 10.42
C SER A 212 8.50 -1.05 11.68
N ASN A 213 8.84 -0.38 12.80
CA ASN A 213 9.14 -1.00 14.08
C ASN A 213 7.92 -1.13 15.01
N LEU A 214 6.83 -0.41 14.74
CA LEU A 214 5.59 -0.43 15.54
C LEU A 214 4.71 -1.66 15.24
N ASP A 215 3.48 -1.65 15.76
CA ASP A 215 2.45 -2.69 15.59
C ASP A 215 2.87 -4.07 16.08
N GLY A 216 3.68 -4.10 17.14
CA GLY A 216 4.11 -5.34 17.79
C GLY A 216 5.20 -6.11 17.04
N LYS A 217 5.83 -5.52 16.03
CA LYS A 217 7.01 -6.10 15.37
C LYS A 217 8.23 -6.06 16.29
N ASP A 218 8.77 -4.86 16.51
CA ASP A 218 9.91 -4.62 17.38
C ASP A 218 9.55 -3.78 18.62
N ILE A 219 8.47 -2.99 18.53
CA ILE A 219 7.93 -2.09 19.56
C ILE A 219 6.42 -2.35 19.69
N LYS A 220 5.96 -2.66 20.91
CA LYS A 220 4.56 -3.02 21.24
C LYS A 220 3.68 -1.79 21.47
N LEU A 221 3.65 -0.90 20.49
CA LEU A 221 2.79 0.29 20.42
C LEU A 221 2.19 0.40 19.01
N GLU A 222 1.02 1.00 18.90
CA GLU A 222 0.37 1.32 17.62
C GLU A 222 0.47 2.83 17.36
N TYR A 223 0.64 3.26 16.11
CA TYR A 223 0.55 4.69 15.78
C TYR A 223 -0.91 5.09 15.58
N TYR A 224 -1.34 6.19 16.21
CA TYR A 224 -2.70 6.71 16.09
C TYR A 224 -2.67 8.20 15.74
N PRO A 225 -3.10 8.60 14.52
CA PRO A 225 -2.98 9.99 14.05
C PRO A 225 -4.10 10.92 14.51
N PHE A 226 -5.15 10.41 15.17
CA PHE A 226 -6.33 11.19 15.56
C PHE A 226 -6.34 11.52 17.05
N SER A 227 -7.11 12.53 17.46
CA SER A 227 -7.41 12.77 18.87
C SER A 227 -8.20 11.60 19.47
N ILE A 228 -8.01 11.32 20.75
CA ILE A 228 -8.75 10.28 21.44
C ILE A 228 -10.05 10.88 21.98
N ASP A 229 -11.19 10.45 21.45
CA ASP A 229 -12.51 11.00 21.78
C ASP A 229 -12.93 10.81 23.26
N ASN A 230 -12.32 9.85 23.98
CA ASN A 230 -12.67 9.49 25.35
C ASN A 230 -11.43 9.50 26.27
N GLU A 231 -10.86 10.69 26.50
CA GLU A 231 -9.66 10.88 27.35
C GLU A 231 -9.79 10.26 28.77
N THR A 232 -11.02 10.06 29.25
CA THR A 232 -11.28 9.45 30.56
C THR A 232 -10.75 8.02 30.70
N ASP A 233 -10.58 7.30 29.59
CA ASP A 233 -10.13 5.90 29.58
C ASP A 233 -8.61 5.74 29.42
N TYR A 234 -7.87 6.84 29.20
CA TYR A 234 -6.45 6.81 28.86
C TYR A 234 -5.57 7.62 29.82
N TYR A 235 -4.35 7.16 30.06
CA TYR A 235 -3.26 7.98 30.56
C TYR A 235 -2.51 8.58 29.37
N CYS A 236 -2.67 9.87 29.13
CA CYS A 236 -1.98 10.59 28.08
C CYS A 236 -0.80 11.39 28.66
N PHE A 237 0.36 11.25 28.04
CA PHE A 237 1.60 11.88 28.45
C PHE A 237 1.90 13.06 27.53
N HIS A 238 2.00 14.24 28.15
CA HIS A 238 2.17 15.50 27.44
C HIS A 238 3.64 15.92 27.40
N ALA A 239 4.01 16.64 26.34
CA ALA A 239 5.31 17.28 26.24
C ALA A 239 5.43 18.46 27.22
N GLU A 240 6.60 18.60 27.86
CA GLU A 240 6.91 19.76 28.70
C GLU A 240 7.48 20.94 27.92
N LYS A 241 7.88 20.69 26.66
CA LYS A 241 8.48 21.67 25.76
C LYS A 241 7.71 21.67 24.46
N PHE A 242 7.48 22.86 23.91
CA PHE A 242 6.88 23.07 22.61
C PHE A 242 7.96 23.22 21.53
N GLY A 243 7.62 22.82 20.31
CA GLY A 243 8.51 22.85 19.16
C GLY A 243 8.30 21.64 18.24
N ILE A 244 9.38 21.11 17.67
CA ILE A 244 9.35 19.97 16.74
C ILE A 244 10.09 18.79 17.36
N ILE A 245 9.58 17.58 17.15
CA ILE A 245 10.27 16.33 17.52
C ILE A 245 11.45 16.13 16.58
N SER A 246 12.63 16.55 17.05
CA SER A 246 13.88 16.51 16.30
C SER A 246 14.61 15.17 16.35
N ASP A 247 14.22 14.27 17.26
CA ASP A 247 14.71 12.89 17.34
C ASP A 247 13.82 12.04 18.24
N ILE A 248 13.89 10.72 18.04
CA ILE A 248 13.22 9.70 18.86
C ILE A 248 14.24 8.62 19.23
N ASP A 249 14.44 8.37 20.53
CA ASP A 249 15.24 7.23 21.00
C ASP A 249 14.41 5.95 20.91
N LEU A 250 14.66 5.15 19.87
CA LEU A 250 13.91 3.91 19.62
C LEU A 250 14.19 2.84 20.68
N GLN A 251 15.36 2.84 21.33
CA GLN A 251 15.65 1.90 22.41
C GLN A 251 14.87 2.28 23.67
N ALA A 252 14.80 3.57 24.00
CA ALA A 252 13.98 4.06 25.09
C ALA A 252 12.49 3.81 24.82
N LEU A 253 12.04 4.02 23.58
CA LEU A 253 10.66 3.77 23.18
C LEU A 253 10.31 2.29 23.26
N LYS A 254 11.22 1.40 22.84
CA LYS A 254 11.09 -0.04 23.01
C LYS A 254 11.03 -0.44 24.48
N LYS A 255 11.95 0.06 25.30
CA LYS A 255 11.97 -0.19 26.75
C LYS A 255 10.66 0.26 27.41
N LEU A 256 10.14 1.42 27.02
CA LEU A 256 8.84 1.90 27.46
C LEU A 256 7.73 0.92 27.06
N ALA A 257 7.68 0.52 25.79
CA ALA A 257 6.67 -0.43 25.30
C ALA A 257 6.73 -1.79 26.02
N ASP A 258 7.93 -2.28 26.34
CA ASP A 258 8.14 -3.51 27.08
C ASP A 258 7.67 -3.40 28.54
N ILE A 259 7.96 -2.28 29.23
CA ILE A 259 7.44 -2.01 30.59
C ILE A 259 5.91 -1.94 30.59
N VAL A 260 5.32 -1.26 29.61
CA VAL A 260 3.86 -1.17 29.48
C VAL A 260 3.26 -2.56 29.23
N ASP A 261 3.91 -3.40 28.43
CA ASP A 261 3.45 -4.77 28.20
C ASP A 261 3.58 -5.64 29.46
N GLU A 262 4.68 -5.54 30.21
CA GLU A 262 4.86 -6.24 31.48
C GLU A 262 3.80 -5.86 32.52
N GLU A 263 3.51 -4.56 32.66
CA GLU A 263 2.44 -4.08 33.55
C GLU A 263 1.06 -4.50 33.05
N GLY A 264 0.81 -4.43 31.74
CA GLY A 264 -0.38 -5.00 31.12
C GLY A 264 -0.57 -6.47 31.48
N GLN A 265 0.50 -7.28 31.42
CA GLN A 265 0.46 -8.69 31.77
C GLN A 265 0.16 -8.92 33.26
N LYS A 266 0.69 -8.09 34.16
CA LYS A 266 0.32 -8.12 35.59
C LYS A 266 -1.14 -7.71 35.81
N SER A 267 -1.65 -6.83 34.96
CA SER A 267 -3.04 -6.39 34.99
C SER A 267 -4.01 -7.38 34.34
N GLY A 268 -3.51 -8.36 33.60
CA GLY A 268 -4.29 -9.43 32.98
C GLY A 268 -4.45 -9.29 31.46
N PHE A 269 -3.65 -8.46 30.80
CA PHE A 269 -3.71 -8.18 29.36
C PHE A 269 -2.36 -8.36 28.69
N SER A 270 -2.31 -8.56 27.37
CA SER A 270 -1.05 -8.51 26.61
C SER A 270 -1.24 -7.82 25.26
N PHE A 271 -0.18 -7.30 24.66
CA PHE A 271 -0.29 -6.58 23.38
C PHE A 271 -0.81 -7.47 22.25
N GLY A 272 -0.30 -8.70 22.15
CA GLY A 272 -0.62 -9.65 21.06
C GLY A 272 -1.61 -10.77 21.44
N GLY A 273 -1.99 -10.89 22.71
CA GLY A 273 -2.55 -12.14 23.24
C GLY A 273 -1.45 -13.16 23.56
N GLY A 274 -1.68 -14.10 24.50
CA GLY A 274 -0.75 -15.19 24.80
C GLY A 274 -0.92 -15.83 26.18
N GLU A 275 -0.21 -16.94 26.40
CA GLU A 275 -0.15 -17.68 27.67
C GLU A 275 1.09 -17.28 28.48
N LYS A 276 0.93 -17.03 29.78
CA LYS A 276 2.05 -16.80 30.70
C LYS A 276 2.25 -18.03 31.60
N PRO A 277 3.46 -18.62 31.68
CA PRO A 277 3.74 -19.65 32.67
C PRO A 277 3.86 -18.99 34.05
N GLN A 278 3.12 -19.48 35.04
CA GLN A 278 3.18 -18.96 36.40
C GLN A 278 4.06 -19.87 37.26
N VAL A 279 5.26 -19.42 37.64
CA VAL A 279 6.11 -20.17 38.60
C VAL A 279 5.56 -19.92 40.00
N SER A 280 4.96 -20.95 40.60
CA SER A 280 4.68 -20.99 42.04
C SER A 280 5.97 -21.36 42.79
N VAL A 281 6.52 -20.45 43.59
CA VAL A 281 7.56 -20.79 44.56
C VAL A 281 6.87 -21.28 45.82
N GLY A 282 6.85 -22.60 46.02
CA GLY A 282 6.54 -23.22 47.30
C GLY A 282 7.81 -23.31 48.13
N GLU A 283 7.76 -22.85 49.39
CA GLU A 283 8.70 -23.33 50.40
C GLU A 283 8.47 -24.85 50.55
N GLU A 284 9.57 -25.60 50.49
CA GLU A 284 9.65 -27.06 50.63
C GLU A 284 9.04 -27.91 49.50
N GLY A 285 9.89 -28.20 48.49
CA GLY A 285 10.05 -29.56 47.96
C GLY A 285 8.83 -30.34 47.47
N ALA A 286 8.01 -29.78 46.57
CA ALA A 286 7.16 -30.56 45.66
C ALA A 286 6.89 -29.79 44.36
N VAL A 287 7.05 -30.45 43.22
CA VAL A 287 6.78 -29.89 41.87
C VAL A 287 5.26 -29.93 41.64
N ALA A 288 4.61 -28.77 41.63
CA ALA A 288 3.21 -28.60 41.28
C ALA A 288 3.07 -28.19 39.80
N GLU A 289 2.04 -28.72 39.13
CA GLU A 289 1.71 -28.45 37.73
C GLU A 289 1.35 -26.97 37.48
N THR A 290 1.89 -26.42 36.39
CA THR A 290 1.78 -25.02 35.99
C THR A 290 0.50 -24.82 35.16
N GLU A 291 -0.59 -24.30 35.75
CA GLU A 291 -1.75 -23.81 34.96
C GLU A 291 -1.34 -22.56 34.17
N SER A 292 -1.43 -22.58 32.83
CA SER A 292 -1.22 -21.40 31.99
C SER A 292 -2.50 -20.57 31.92
N LYS A 293 -2.42 -19.27 32.18
CA LYS A 293 -3.57 -18.37 32.11
C LYS A 293 -3.53 -17.61 30.79
N SER A 294 -4.59 -17.73 29.98
CA SER A 294 -4.73 -16.96 28.72
C SER A 294 -4.95 -15.47 29.02
N LEU A 295 -4.10 -14.61 28.45
CA LEU A 295 -4.21 -13.16 28.61
C LEU A 295 -4.97 -12.55 27.42
N PRO A 296 -6.12 -11.88 27.61
CA PRO A 296 -6.82 -11.16 26.55
C PRO A 296 -5.93 -10.09 25.91
N LYS A 297 -6.10 -9.93 24.59
CA LYS A 297 -5.40 -8.92 23.80
C LYS A 297 -5.87 -7.51 24.18
N ASN A 298 -4.93 -6.61 24.46
CA ASN A 298 -5.16 -5.17 24.59
C ASN A 298 -4.01 -4.41 23.90
N ASN A 299 -4.31 -3.88 22.72
CA ASN A 299 -3.42 -3.09 21.88
C ASN A 299 -3.65 -1.57 21.98
N GLN A 300 -4.46 -1.11 22.95
CA GLN A 300 -4.80 0.31 23.15
C GLN A 300 -3.64 1.08 23.81
N ARG A 301 -2.52 1.19 23.07
CA ARG A 301 -1.25 1.77 23.50
C ARG A 301 -0.67 2.56 22.33
N TYR A 302 -0.94 3.86 22.32
CA TYR A 302 -0.81 4.68 21.13
C TYR A 302 0.39 5.62 21.20
N LEU A 303 1.20 5.59 20.16
CA LEU A 303 2.12 6.66 19.82
C LEU A 303 1.33 7.73 19.05
N MET A 304 1.25 8.93 19.63
CA MET A 304 0.45 10.03 19.06
C MET A 304 1.28 10.94 18.14
N LYS A 305 2.61 10.96 18.34
CA LYS A 305 3.52 11.85 17.61
C LYS A 305 4.67 11.09 16.97
N LYS A 306 5.02 11.49 15.76
CA LYS A 306 6.12 10.95 14.95
C LYS A 306 7.29 11.92 14.88
N PHE A 307 8.30 11.54 14.12
CA PHE A 307 9.44 12.38 13.86
C PHE A 307 9.02 13.59 13.01
N HIS A 308 9.51 14.76 13.38
CA HIS A 308 9.14 16.08 12.82
C HIS A 308 7.69 16.55 13.05
N ASP A 309 6.87 15.84 13.82
CA ASP A 309 5.57 16.38 14.21
C ASP A 309 5.73 17.63 15.11
N VAL A 310 4.86 18.62 14.88
CA VAL A 310 4.76 19.83 15.70
C VAL A 310 4.09 19.51 17.03
N VAL A 311 4.62 20.09 18.10
CA VAL A 311 4.14 19.99 19.47
C VAL A 311 3.88 21.41 19.98
N ASP A 312 2.62 21.80 20.04
CA ASP A 312 2.13 23.10 20.52
C ASP A 312 1.16 22.92 21.70
N GLU A 313 0.52 23.99 22.15
CA GLU A 313 -0.42 23.96 23.28
C GLU A 313 -1.62 23.04 23.01
N GLU A 314 -2.14 23.05 21.78
CA GLU A 314 -3.32 22.28 21.37
C GLU A 314 -2.99 20.80 21.13
N HIS A 315 -1.77 20.50 20.69
CA HIS A 315 -1.33 19.18 20.24
C HIS A 315 -0.09 18.69 20.99
N CYS A 316 -0.09 18.78 22.32
CA CYS A 316 1.05 18.43 23.18
C CYS A 316 1.16 16.95 23.58
N VAL A 317 0.19 16.11 23.23
CA VAL A 317 0.16 14.69 23.63
C VAL A 317 1.15 13.87 22.82
N LEU A 318 2.03 13.10 23.48
CA LEU A 318 3.07 12.28 22.85
C LEU A 318 2.67 10.80 22.76
N ILE A 319 2.13 10.24 23.86
CA ILE A 319 1.75 8.83 24.00
C ILE A 319 0.46 8.75 24.83
N CYS A 320 -0.46 7.86 24.48
CA CYS A 320 -1.64 7.54 25.29
C CYS A 320 -1.75 6.04 25.54
N LEU A 321 -2.02 5.64 26.78
CA LEU A 321 -2.09 4.24 27.21
C LEU A 321 -3.41 3.96 27.92
N ASP A 322 -4.08 2.84 27.61
CA ASP A 322 -5.31 2.44 28.31
C ASP A 322 -5.06 2.28 29.82
N LYS A 323 -5.92 2.92 30.64
CA LYS A 323 -5.84 2.87 32.10
C LYS A 323 -5.95 1.45 32.66
N LYS A 324 -6.64 0.54 31.96
CA LYS A 324 -6.81 -0.87 32.37
C LYS A 324 -5.49 -1.64 32.43
N LEU A 325 -4.44 -1.13 31.79
CA LEU A 325 -3.11 -1.76 31.80
C LEU A 325 -2.37 -1.55 33.12
N PHE A 326 -2.77 -0.59 33.96
CA PHE A 326 -2.01 -0.20 35.15
C PHE A 326 -2.82 -0.37 36.44
N LYS A 327 -2.27 -1.12 37.39
CA LYS A 327 -2.77 -1.22 38.77
C LYS A 327 -1.97 -0.40 39.78
N ASN A 328 -0.73 -0.03 39.45
CA ASN A 328 0.19 0.65 40.35
C ASN A 328 0.53 2.06 39.83
N ALA A 329 0.21 3.09 40.63
CA ALA A 329 0.48 4.49 40.30
C ALA A 329 1.98 4.83 40.24
N SER A 330 2.84 4.13 41.00
CA SER A 330 4.30 4.43 41.01
C SER A 330 4.97 4.11 39.67
N LYS A 331 4.37 3.21 38.87
CA LYS A 331 4.87 2.86 37.53
C LYS A 331 4.54 3.91 36.49
N LEU A 332 3.49 4.71 36.69
CA LEU A 332 3.16 5.81 35.78
C LEU A 332 4.21 6.93 35.84
N GLU A 333 4.81 7.17 37.01
CA GLU A 333 5.91 8.15 37.15
C GLU A 333 7.18 7.69 36.43
N GLU A 334 7.52 6.39 36.52
CA GLU A 334 8.61 5.79 35.75
C GLU A 334 8.37 5.91 34.24
N ILE A 335 7.14 5.63 33.78
CA ILE A 335 6.75 5.77 32.38
C ILE A 335 6.83 7.23 31.94
N SER A 336 6.31 8.17 32.73
CA SER A 336 6.41 9.62 32.45
C SER A 336 7.86 10.05 32.25
N ASN A 337 8.76 9.63 33.14
CA ASN A 337 10.20 9.93 33.01
C ASN A 337 10.82 9.30 31.75
N LEU A 338 10.39 8.08 31.38
CA LEU A 338 10.82 7.44 30.14
C LEU A 338 10.29 8.17 28.90
N VAL A 339 9.01 8.57 28.86
CA VAL A 339 8.44 9.36 27.75
C VAL A 339 9.27 10.61 27.50
N ARG A 340 9.67 11.32 28.56
CA ARG A 340 10.53 12.52 28.45
C ARG A 340 11.90 12.23 27.85
N SER A 341 12.44 11.03 28.08
CA SER A 341 13.72 10.61 27.51
C SER A 341 13.62 10.09 26.07
N VAL A 342 12.42 9.71 25.63
CA VAL A 342 12.18 9.18 24.27
C VAL A 342 12.22 10.29 23.23
N PHE A 343 11.54 11.41 23.49
CA PHE A 343 11.36 12.48 22.49
C PHE A 343 12.32 13.63 22.72
N ILE A 344 13.11 13.97 21.70
CA ILE A 344 13.99 15.15 21.73
C ILE A 344 13.29 16.30 21.01
N ILE A 345 12.65 17.17 21.77
CA ILE A 345 11.94 18.35 21.25
C ILE A 345 12.88 19.56 21.22
N LYS A 346 12.99 20.19 20.05
CA LYS A 346 13.72 21.44 19.84
C LYS A 346 12.75 22.53 19.40
N PRO A 347 13.09 23.82 19.59
CA PRO A 347 12.32 24.91 19.00
C PRO A 347 12.07 24.65 17.52
N ALA A 348 10.87 24.97 17.04
CA ALA A 348 10.50 24.75 15.66
C ALA A 348 11.49 25.45 14.72
N ASP A 349 12.02 24.70 13.75
CA ASP A 349 12.77 25.27 12.65
C ASP A 349 11.78 25.70 11.57
N ASN A 350 11.58 27.01 11.44
CA ASN A 350 10.64 27.57 10.47
C ASN A 350 11.24 27.61 9.05
N PHE A 351 12.37 26.94 8.79
CA PHE A 351 13.02 26.98 7.48
C PHE A 351 12.07 26.63 6.32
N ALA A 352 11.24 25.59 6.45
CA ALA A 352 10.29 25.24 5.40
C ALA A 352 9.26 26.35 5.15
N GLU A 353 8.79 27.01 6.21
CA GLU A 353 7.88 28.17 6.11
C GLU A 353 8.58 29.40 5.52
N GLU A 354 9.85 29.65 5.87
CA GLU A 354 10.67 30.71 5.26
C GLU A 354 10.82 30.49 3.76
N VAL A 355 11.12 29.25 3.33
CA VAL A 355 11.18 28.90 1.91
C VAL A 355 9.83 29.07 1.24
N ARG A 356 8.72 28.68 1.90
CA ARG A 356 7.37 28.92 1.38
C ARG A 356 7.09 30.40 1.20
N TYR A 357 7.44 31.23 2.17
CA TYR A 357 7.27 32.68 2.12
C TYR A 357 8.08 33.30 0.96
N GLU A 358 9.31 32.86 0.75
CA GLU A 358 10.15 33.28 -0.38
C GLU A 358 9.54 32.95 -1.74
N ILE A 359 9.06 31.71 -1.89
CA ILE A 359 8.39 31.27 -3.13
C ILE A 359 7.08 32.05 -3.34
N SER A 360 6.32 32.32 -2.27
CA SER A 360 5.13 33.17 -2.33
C SER A 360 5.46 34.60 -2.75
N GLY A 361 6.59 35.16 -2.30
CA GLY A 361 7.05 36.47 -2.78
C GLY A 361 7.34 36.47 -4.28
N ALA A 362 7.85 35.37 -4.84
CA ALA A 362 8.00 35.20 -6.28
C ALA A 362 6.66 35.10 -7.01
N LYS A 363 5.66 34.44 -6.40
CA LYS A 363 4.27 34.39 -6.90
C LYS A 363 3.67 35.80 -7.01
N ASP A 364 3.78 36.59 -5.95
CA ASP A 364 3.18 37.93 -5.89
C ASP A 364 3.82 38.87 -6.93
N GLN A 365 5.14 38.77 -7.13
CA GLN A 365 5.82 39.46 -8.22
C GLN A 365 5.34 39.02 -9.60
N PHE A 366 4.98 37.74 -9.76
CA PHE A 366 4.45 37.21 -11.01
C PHE A 366 3.07 37.75 -11.30
N ILE A 367 2.18 37.71 -10.31
CA ILE A 367 0.84 38.29 -10.42
C ILE A 367 0.93 39.80 -10.73
N SER A 368 1.79 40.54 -10.03
CA SER A 368 2.03 41.96 -10.29
C SER A 368 2.57 42.21 -11.71
N ALA A 369 3.48 41.37 -12.21
CA ALA A 369 3.98 41.47 -13.59
C ALA A 369 2.88 41.23 -14.64
N ILE A 370 1.97 40.30 -14.38
CA ILE A 370 0.79 40.02 -15.23
C ILE A 370 -0.16 41.21 -15.22
N GLU A 371 -0.54 41.71 -14.03
CA GLU A 371 -1.47 42.84 -13.88
C GLU A 371 -0.93 44.11 -14.54
N ASN A 372 0.39 44.34 -14.45
CA ASN A 372 1.08 45.47 -15.06
C ASN A 372 1.52 45.23 -16.52
N LYS A 373 1.15 44.09 -17.13
CA LYS A 373 1.48 43.68 -18.51
C LYS A 373 2.98 43.73 -18.85
N GLN A 374 3.82 43.39 -17.88
CA GLN A 374 5.28 43.38 -18.04
C GLN A 374 5.74 42.05 -18.64
N LEU A 375 5.63 41.90 -19.97
CA LEU A 375 5.96 40.66 -20.68
C LEU A 375 7.35 40.11 -20.36
N GLY A 376 8.40 40.94 -20.42
CA GLY A 376 9.76 40.49 -20.12
C GLY A 376 9.96 40.02 -18.67
N LYS A 377 9.21 40.60 -17.71
CA LYS A 377 9.25 40.15 -16.31
C LYS A 377 8.46 38.85 -16.12
N THR A 378 7.34 38.72 -16.84
CA THR A 378 6.54 37.49 -16.89
C THR A 378 7.39 36.31 -17.39
N GLU A 379 8.13 36.49 -18.50
CA GLU A 379 9.03 35.45 -19.04
C GLU A 379 10.17 35.07 -18.07
N GLU A 380 10.75 36.05 -17.38
CA GLU A 380 11.75 35.82 -16.32
C GLU A 380 11.19 34.92 -15.21
N LEU A 381 9.95 35.18 -14.78
CA LEU A 381 9.30 34.44 -13.69
C LEU A 381 8.79 33.06 -14.12
N VAL A 382 8.31 32.91 -15.36
CA VAL A 382 8.07 31.58 -15.96
C VAL A 382 9.36 30.74 -15.91
N SER A 383 10.49 31.32 -16.31
CA SER A 383 11.79 30.63 -16.26
C SER A 383 12.19 30.26 -14.83
N LEU A 384 11.88 31.11 -13.85
CA LEU A 384 12.13 30.84 -12.44
C LEU A 384 11.34 29.61 -11.95
N TYR A 385 10.03 29.55 -12.17
CA TYR A 385 9.20 28.41 -11.74
C TYR A 385 9.61 27.10 -12.41
N ILE A 386 9.96 27.14 -13.70
CA ILE A 386 10.53 25.99 -14.41
C ILE A 386 11.82 25.51 -13.72
N LYS A 387 12.72 26.44 -13.38
CA LYS A 387 13.96 26.12 -12.66
C LYS A 387 13.69 25.54 -11.28
N LEU A 388 12.70 26.02 -10.54
CA LEU A 388 12.33 25.44 -9.24
C LEU A 388 11.90 23.97 -9.40
N ALA A 389 11.05 23.68 -10.39
CA ALA A 389 10.64 22.32 -10.71
C ALA A 389 11.81 21.43 -11.17
N GLU A 390 12.72 21.93 -12.02
CA GLU A 390 13.96 21.23 -12.38
C GLU A 390 14.83 20.97 -11.13
N GLY A 391 14.91 21.95 -10.24
CA GLY A 391 15.64 21.87 -8.97
C GLY A 391 15.14 20.72 -8.10
N PHE A 392 13.82 20.55 -8.02
CA PHE A 392 13.15 19.41 -7.36
C PHE A 392 13.45 18.09 -8.07
N LEU A 393 13.22 17.99 -9.39
CA LEU A 393 13.44 16.75 -10.17
C LEU A 393 14.89 16.26 -10.08
N GLU A 394 15.86 17.16 -10.28
CA GLU A 394 17.28 16.84 -10.17
C GLU A 394 17.66 16.34 -8.78
N TYR A 395 16.96 16.80 -7.75
CA TYR A 395 17.24 16.41 -6.39
C TYR A 395 16.67 15.03 -6.06
N ILE A 396 15.39 14.82 -6.36
CA ILE A 396 14.71 13.54 -6.14
C ILE A 396 15.39 12.42 -6.93
N THR A 397 15.78 12.66 -8.19
CA THR A 397 16.49 11.67 -9.02
C THR A 397 17.80 11.18 -8.37
N LYS A 398 18.51 12.02 -7.61
CA LYS A 398 19.76 11.63 -6.91
C LYS A 398 19.50 10.71 -5.71
N CYS A 399 18.30 10.75 -5.16
CA CYS A 399 17.86 9.95 -4.04
C CYS A 399 17.14 8.65 -4.47
N GLY A 400 17.55 8.11 -5.63
CA GLY A 400 16.91 6.94 -6.24
C GLY A 400 15.56 7.25 -6.87
N GLY A 401 15.26 8.54 -7.10
CA GLY A 401 13.94 9.02 -7.50
C GLY A 401 13.62 8.90 -8.99
N GLY A 402 12.38 9.29 -9.29
CA GLY A 402 11.59 8.90 -10.45
C GLY A 402 10.40 8.09 -9.97
N TYR A 403 9.33 8.78 -9.54
CA TYR A 403 8.12 8.10 -9.08
C TYR A 403 7.56 7.24 -10.21
N SER A 404 7.31 5.95 -9.97
CA SER A 404 6.53 5.14 -10.90
C SER A 404 5.08 5.61 -10.92
N ALA A 405 4.30 5.24 -11.95
CA ALA A 405 2.90 5.64 -12.05
C ALA A 405 2.07 5.20 -10.84
N GLU A 406 2.32 4.00 -10.32
CA GLU A 406 1.65 3.47 -9.13
C GLU A 406 2.07 4.21 -7.85
N GLN A 407 3.36 4.49 -7.68
CA GLN A 407 3.86 5.25 -6.53
C GLN A 407 3.30 6.68 -6.53
N ALA A 408 3.28 7.33 -7.70
CA ALA A 408 2.68 8.65 -7.87
C ALA A 408 1.19 8.66 -7.50
N ARG A 409 0.42 7.66 -7.97
CA ARG A 409 -1.00 7.52 -7.63
C ARG A 409 -1.19 7.37 -6.11
N LYS A 410 -0.42 6.51 -5.45
CA LYS A 410 -0.49 6.32 -3.98
C LYS A 410 -0.15 7.58 -3.20
N GLU A 411 0.90 8.30 -3.60
CA GLU A 411 1.30 9.55 -2.95
C GLU A 411 0.26 10.66 -3.09
N ARG A 412 -0.42 10.75 -4.25
CA ARG A 412 -1.44 11.79 -4.48
C ARG A 412 -2.77 11.52 -3.77
N HIS A 413 -3.14 10.25 -3.57
CA HIS A 413 -4.45 9.87 -2.99
C HIS A 413 -4.41 9.62 -1.48
N SER A 414 -3.23 9.56 -0.86
CA SER A 414 -3.15 9.40 0.59
C SER A 414 -3.39 10.74 1.29
N LEU A 415 -4.36 10.76 2.22
CA LEU A 415 -4.79 11.95 2.98
C LEU A 415 -3.64 12.68 3.71
N PHE A 416 -2.57 11.95 4.03
CA PHE A 416 -1.42 12.47 4.77
C PHE A 416 -0.08 12.32 4.02
N ALA A 417 -0.12 12.05 2.71
CA ALA A 417 1.08 11.94 1.87
C ALA A 417 1.22 13.11 0.88
N GLY A 418 2.20 13.02 -0.03
CA GLY A 418 2.54 14.06 -1.00
C GLY A 418 3.72 14.95 -0.59
N TRP A 419 4.19 15.77 -1.52
CA TRP A 419 5.29 16.72 -1.31
C TRP A 419 4.75 18.14 -1.17
N GLU A 420 4.91 18.73 0.02
CA GLU A 420 4.52 20.12 0.27
C GLU A 420 5.18 21.08 -0.73
N GLN A 421 6.46 20.86 -1.04
CA GLN A 421 7.21 21.68 -1.99
C GLN A 421 6.57 21.67 -3.40
N VAL A 422 6.02 20.54 -3.83
CA VAL A 422 5.31 20.43 -5.11
C VAL A 422 3.92 21.05 -5.00
N ARG A 423 3.22 20.88 -3.87
CA ARG A 423 1.94 21.52 -3.59
C ARG A 423 2.06 23.05 -3.61
N TRP A 424 3.13 23.61 -3.05
CA TRP A 424 3.42 25.04 -3.09
C TRP A 424 3.52 25.53 -4.54
N LEU A 425 4.30 24.85 -5.38
CA LEU A 425 4.43 25.19 -6.79
C LEU A 425 3.10 25.04 -7.56
N SER A 426 2.38 23.94 -7.34
CA SER A 426 1.08 23.67 -7.97
C SER A 426 0.03 24.72 -7.59
N SER A 427 -0.07 25.05 -6.30
CA SER A 427 -0.96 26.10 -5.78
C SER A 427 -0.60 27.47 -6.32
N ASP A 428 0.67 27.84 -6.33
CA ASP A 428 1.10 29.14 -6.85
C ASP A 428 0.86 29.26 -8.34
N ILE A 429 1.18 28.21 -9.10
CA ILE A 429 0.92 28.18 -10.55
C ILE A 429 -0.57 28.29 -10.81
N ARG A 430 -1.44 27.68 -10.00
CA ARG A 430 -2.89 27.85 -10.11
C ARG A 430 -3.33 29.30 -9.90
N ASP A 431 -2.87 29.96 -8.83
CA ASP A 431 -3.17 31.37 -8.58
C ASP A 431 -2.70 32.26 -9.76
N ILE A 432 -1.46 32.01 -10.24
CA ILE A 432 -0.88 32.70 -11.39
C ILE A 432 -1.72 32.44 -12.65
N PHE A 433 -2.16 31.20 -12.87
CA PHE A 433 -3.01 30.82 -14.01
C PHE A 433 -4.34 31.57 -13.98
N GLU A 434 -5.02 31.58 -12.84
CA GLU A 434 -6.29 32.28 -12.63
C GLU A 434 -6.14 33.78 -12.94
N LYS A 435 -5.08 34.41 -12.44
CA LYS A 435 -4.77 35.82 -12.72
C LYS A 435 -4.38 36.09 -14.16
N THR A 436 -3.67 35.17 -14.80
CA THR A 436 -3.32 35.26 -16.22
C THR A 436 -4.57 35.26 -17.09
N MET A 437 -5.54 34.39 -16.82
CA MET A 437 -6.79 34.35 -17.58
C MET A 437 -7.60 35.64 -17.41
N GLN A 438 -7.58 36.25 -16.22
CA GLN A 438 -8.24 37.55 -15.95
C GLN A 438 -7.61 38.73 -16.70
N SER A 439 -6.35 38.61 -17.16
CA SER A 439 -5.68 39.68 -17.90
C SER A 439 -6.24 39.91 -19.31
N HIS A 440 -6.91 38.88 -19.87
CA HIS A 440 -7.36 38.79 -21.26
C HIS A 440 -6.27 39.14 -22.30
N ASP A 441 -4.99 39.06 -21.93
CA ASP A 441 -3.87 39.37 -22.81
C ASP A 441 -3.32 38.09 -23.42
N ARG A 442 -3.53 37.91 -24.73
CA ARG A 442 -3.15 36.69 -25.44
C ARG A 442 -1.67 36.34 -25.34
N GLU A 443 -0.78 37.34 -25.31
CA GLU A 443 0.67 37.10 -25.26
C GLU A 443 1.09 36.65 -23.86
N ILE A 444 0.54 37.27 -22.81
CA ILE A 444 0.75 36.84 -21.42
C ILE A 444 0.19 35.43 -21.22
N ILE A 445 -1.05 35.19 -21.68
CA ILE A 445 -1.70 33.88 -21.61
C ILE A 445 -0.85 32.82 -22.31
N ARG A 446 -0.36 33.07 -23.52
CA ARG A 446 0.50 32.11 -24.24
C ARG A 446 1.74 31.74 -23.43
N ASN A 447 2.40 32.72 -22.82
CA ASN A 447 3.64 32.49 -22.08
C ASN A 447 3.41 31.71 -20.77
N VAL A 448 2.31 31.99 -20.07
CA VAL A 448 2.00 31.34 -18.79
C VAL A 448 1.28 30.00 -18.97
N ALA A 449 0.39 29.86 -19.96
CA ALA A 449 -0.36 28.63 -20.21
C ALA A 449 0.53 27.41 -20.42
N TYR A 450 1.70 27.60 -21.01
CA TYR A 450 2.67 26.54 -21.27
C TYR A 450 3.54 26.19 -20.04
N LEU A 451 3.55 26.99 -18.96
CA LEU A 451 4.37 26.75 -17.77
C LEU A 451 4.14 25.35 -17.15
N PRO A 452 2.92 24.93 -16.76
CA PRO A 452 2.70 23.61 -16.18
C PRO A 452 3.04 22.47 -17.15
N ILE A 453 2.73 22.67 -18.44
CA ILE A 453 3.06 21.75 -19.53
C ILE A 453 4.58 21.56 -19.68
N ALA A 454 5.34 22.66 -19.58
CA ALA A 454 6.79 22.66 -19.62
C ALA A 454 7.42 21.93 -18.42
N ILE A 455 6.77 21.95 -17.25
CA ILE A 455 7.16 21.19 -16.06
C ILE A 455 6.89 19.69 -16.29
N ALA A 456 5.68 19.34 -16.74
CA ALA A 456 5.31 17.95 -17.03
C ALA A 456 6.24 17.31 -18.07
N ARG A 457 6.62 18.05 -19.11
CA ARG A 457 7.60 17.63 -20.12
C ARG A 457 8.96 17.22 -19.51
N ARG A 458 9.46 18.01 -18.55
CA ARG A 458 10.73 17.74 -17.86
C ARG A 458 10.63 16.56 -16.92
N ALA A 459 9.46 16.35 -16.32
CA ALA A 459 9.18 15.16 -15.53
C ALA A 459 9.29 13.89 -16.40
N ILE A 460 8.80 13.88 -17.64
CA ILE A 460 9.01 12.77 -18.61
C ILE A 460 10.50 12.56 -18.92
N GLU A 461 11.29 13.63 -19.05
CA GLU A 461 12.74 13.52 -19.27
C GLU A 461 13.49 12.90 -18.09
N LYS A 462 12.96 13.06 -16.87
CA LYS A 462 13.49 12.52 -15.62
C LYS A 462 12.74 11.27 -15.14
N GLN A 463 11.81 10.75 -15.94
CA GLN A 463 10.99 9.57 -15.63
C GLN A 463 10.21 9.68 -14.30
N ASP A 464 9.76 10.89 -13.96
CA ASP A 464 9.01 11.16 -12.74
C ASP A 464 7.51 11.29 -13.03
N HIS A 465 6.72 10.30 -12.60
CA HIS A 465 5.26 10.34 -12.76
C HIS A 465 4.58 11.29 -11.79
N TYR A 466 5.13 11.55 -10.61
CA TYR A 466 4.47 12.39 -9.60
C TYR A 466 4.33 13.83 -10.09
N LEU A 467 5.44 14.45 -10.49
CA LEU A 467 5.43 15.82 -11.00
C LEU A 467 4.71 15.90 -12.36
N PHE A 468 4.83 14.88 -13.21
CA PHE A 468 4.10 14.83 -14.46
C PHE A 468 2.58 14.89 -14.24
N GLN A 469 2.04 13.96 -13.43
CA GLN A 469 0.61 13.87 -13.17
C GLN A 469 0.08 15.11 -12.42
N GLU A 470 0.91 15.75 -11.61
CA GLU A 470 0.56 16.96 -10.85
C GLU A 470 0.54 18.23 -11.68
N PHE A 471 1.14 18.29 -12.87
CA PHE A 471 1.09 19.49 -13.71
C PHE A 471 0.39 19.28 -15.05
N ILE A 472 0.27 18.05 -15.55
CA ILE A 472 -0.36 17.79 -16.85
C ILE A 472 -1.87 18.08 -16.86
N TRP A 473 -2.54 17.96 -15.72
CA TRP A 473 -3.98 18.24 -15.58
C TRP A 473 -4.37 19.71 -15.76
N PHE A 474 -3.41 20.65 -15.74
CA PHE A 474 -3.66 22.07 -16.06
C PHE A 474 -4.15 22.28 -17.50
N ALA A 475 -3.93 21.31 -18.40
CA ALA A 475 -4.58 21.29 -19.70
C ALA A 475 -6.11 21.33 -19.59
N GLU A 476 -6.69 20.65 -18.60
CA GLU A 476 -8.13 20.70 -18.35
C GLU A 476 -8.58 22.05 -17.81
N PHE A 477 -7.71 22.75 -17.04
CA PHE A 477 -7.99 24.09 -16.55
C PHE A 477 -8.09 25.09 -17.70
N LEU A 478 -7.20 25.00 -18.68
CA LEU A 478 -7.26 25.82 -19.89
C LEU A 478 -8.63 25.70 -20.58
N TYR A 479 -9.15 24.48 -20.73
CA TYR A 479 -10.47 24.26 -21.30
C TYR A 479 -11.59 24.89 -20.44
N LEU A 480 -11.55 24.68 -19.12
CA LEU A 480 -12.53 25.25 -18.18
C LEU A 480 -12.53 26.78 -18.14
N PHE A 481 -11.39 27.43 -18.40
CA PHE A 481 -11.34 28.88 -18.57
C PHE A 481 -11.87 29.29 -19.95
N ALA A 482 -11.53 28.54 -20.99
CA ALA A 482 -11.97 28.85 -22.35
C ALA A 482 -13.51 28.87 -22.48
N ILE A 483 -14.21 27.94 -21.83
CA ILE A 483 -15.68 27.91 -21.85
C ILE A 483 -16.32 29.12 -21.15
N LYS A 484 -15.60 29.78 -20.22
CA LYS A 484 -16.04 30.99 -19.51
C LYS A 484 -15.63 32.28 -20.21
N GLU A 485 -14.73 32.19 -21.19
CA GLU A 485 -14.21 33.34 -21.93
C GLU A 485 -15.27 33.89 -22.91
N LYS A 486 -15.36 35.22 -22.97
CA LYS A 486 -16.33 35.95 -23.81
C LYS A 486 -15.73 36.35 -25.15
N ASP A 487 -14.41 36.54 -25.22
CA ASP A 487 -13.70 36.79 -26.47
C ASP A 487 -13.57 35.49 -27.27
N ASP A 488 -14.24 35.42 -28.42
CA ASP A 488 -14.26 34.21 -29.26
C ASP A 488 -12.87 33.81 -29.79
N ASP A 489 -12.00 34.78 -30.10
CA ASP A 489 -10.65 34.49 -30.60
C ASP A 489 -9.77 33.94 -29.47
N LEU A 490 -9.87 34.53 -28.28
CA LEU A 490 -9.16 34.05 -27.10
C LEU A 490 -9.68 32.69 -26.64
N LYS A 491 -11.00 32.48 -26.67
CA LYS A 491 -11.64 31.19 -26.40
C LYS A 491 -11.11 30.10 -27.33
N LYS A 492 -11.12 30.32 -28.65
CA LYS A 492 -10.58 29.36 -29.63
C LYS A 492 -9.10 29.07 -29.38
N PHE A 493 -8.33 30.09 -29.05
CA PHE A 493 -6.91 29.93 -28.71
C PHE A 493 -6.71 29.04 -27.47
N LEU A 494 -7.45 29.28 -26.39
CA LEU A 494 -7.37 28.49 -25.15
C LEU A 494 -7.81 27.04 -25.35
N ILE A 495 -8.90 26.81 -26.09
CA ILE A 495 -9.36 25.45 -26.46
C ILE A 495 -8.26 24.75 -27.24
N ASP A 496 -7.68 25.38 -28.27
CA ASP A 496 -6.60 24.81 -29.05
C ASP A 496 -5.39 24.43 -28.18
N GLN A 497 -4.96 25.31 -27.27
CA GLN A 497 -3.81 25.03 -26.39
C GLN A 497 -4.11 23.88 -25.40
N SER A 498 -5.36 23.70 -24.97
CA SER A 498 -5.74 22.67 -23.99
C SER A 498 -5.41 21.24 -24.47
N TRP A 499 -5.53 20.95 -25.76
CA TRP A 499 -5.26 19.63 -26.31
C TRP A 499 -3.98 19.56 -27.15
N ARG A 500 -3.61 20.66 -27.84
CA ARG A 500 -2.44 20.66 -28.74
C ARG A 500 -1.15 20.44 -27.97
N TYR A 501 -1.00 21.08 -26.82
CA TYR A 501 0.15 20.87 -25.94
C TYR A 501 0.30 19.43 -25.48
N LEU A 502 -0.82 18.76 -25.13
CA LEU A 502 -0.81 17.35 -24.73
C LEU A 502 -0.34 16.47 -25.88
N LYS A 503 -0.89 16.70 -27.08
CA LYS A 503 -0.54 15.96 -28.29
C LYS A 503 0.94 16.14 -28.64
N GLU A 504 1.43 17.38 -28.69
CA GLU A 504 2.83 17.67 -29.01
C GLU A 504 3.81 17.01 -28.04
N ILE A 505 3.51 17.04 -26.74
CA ILE A 505 4.36 16.36 -25.76
C ILE A 505 4.33 14.84 -25.96
N CYS A 506 3.15 14.26 -26.13
CA CYS A 506 3.04 12.81 -26.33
C CYS A 506 3.81 12.35 -27.57
N ASP A 507 3.61 13.01 -28.72
CA ASP A 507 4.25 12.66 -29.98
C ASP A 507 5.79 12.82 -29.90
N VAL A 508 6.27 13.93 -29.34
CA VAL A 508 7.71 14.30 -29.37
C VAL A 508 8.50 13.66 -28.22
N TYR A 509 7.92 13.52 -27.04
CA TYR A 509 8.66 13.10 -25.84
C TYR A 509 8.33 11.70 -25.35
N VAL A 510 7.17 11.14 -25.71
CA VAL A 510 6.79 9.76 -25.35
C VAL A 510 6.93 8.84 -26.55
N GLU A 511 6.16 9.06 -27.61
CA GLU A 511 6.15 8.22 -28.81
C GLU A 511 7.52 8.19 -29.49
N ALA A 512 8.15 9.35 -29.69
CA ALA A 512 9.48 9.39 -30.31
C ALA A 512 10.56 8.67 -29.48
N LYS A 513 10.41 8.63 -28.14
CA LYS A 513 11.32 7.88 -27.27
C LYS A 513 11.05 6.38 -27.31
N LEU A 514 9.78 5.95 -27.27
CA LEU A 514 9.40 4.53 -27.39
C LEU A 514 9.96 3.88 -28.67
N ARG A 515 10.15 4.66 -29.74
CA ARG A 515 10.73 4.20 -31.01
C ARG A 515 12.26 4.06 -30.98
N LYS A 516 12.95 4.49 -29.93
CA LYS A 516 14.42 4.38 -29.82
C LYS A 516 14.84 2.97 -29.42
N SER A 517 15.83 2.42 -30.12
CA SER A 517 16.32 1.05 -29.90
C SER A 517 17.16 0.85 -28.63
N ALA A 518 17.51 1.91 -27.90
CA ALA A 518 18.49 1.86 -26.81
C ALA A 518 17.89 1.79 -25.38
N LEU A 519 16.57 1.84 -25.22
CA LEU A 519 15.93 1.90 -23.90
C LEU A 519 15.90 0.54 -23.20
N ASP A 520 16.00 0.53 -21.87
CA ASP A 520 15.79 -0.68 -21.09
C ASP A 520 14.28 -0.96 -20.86
N LYS A 521 13.97 -2.06 -20.14
CA LYS A 521 12.59 -2.47 -19.90
C LYS A 521 11.84 -1.49 -18.96
N GLU A 522 12.50 -1.01 -17.91
CA GLU A 522 11.88 -0.10 -16.93
C GLU A 522 11.56 1.25 -17.57
N GLU A 523 12.46 1.76 -18.42
CA GLU A 523 12.26 2.98 -19.19
C GLU A 523 11.08 2.85 -20.18
N LEU A 524 10.97 1.70 -20.85
CA LEU A 524 9.86 1.41 -21.78
C LEU A 524 8.52 1.34 -21.05
N GLU A 525 8.46 0.66 -19.91
CA GLU A 525 7.26 0.57 -19.07
C GLU A 525 6.85 1.95 -18.52
N SER A 526 7.83 2.75 -18.07
CA SER A 526 7.58 4.12 -17.60
C SER A 526 7.01 5.02 -18.72
N LEU A 527 7.54 4.93 -19.95
CA LEU A 527 7.03 5.65 -21.12
C LEU A 527 5.63 5.20 -21.53
N ARG A 528 5.33 3.89 -21.47
CA ARG A 528 3.96 3.38 -21.63
C ARG A 528 3.02 4.06 -20.65
N ASP A 529 3.39 4.10 -19.37
CA ASP A 529 2.53 4.64 -18.33
C ASP A 529 2.31 6.16 -18.49
N PHE A 530 3.30 6.92 -18.96
CA PHE A 530 3.13 8.33 -19.32
C PHE A 530 2.11 8.47 -20.45
N GLY A 531 2.26 7.63 -21.49
CA GLY A 531 1.34 7.56 -22.62
C GLY A 531 -0.10 7.25 -22.22
N ILE A 532 -0.29 6.27 -21.34
CA ILE A 532 -1.61 5.90 -20.83
C ILE A 532 -2.22 7.07 -20.03
N HIS A 533 -1.42 7.80 -19.25
CA HIS A 533 -1.94 8.92 -18.45
C HIS A 533 -2.41 10.11 -19.33
N PHE A 534 -1.86 10.30 -20.54
CA PHE A 534 -2.45 11.23 -21.50
C PHE A 534 -3.91 10.87 -21.84
N PHE A 535 -4.24 9.58 -21.95
CA PHE A 535 -5.63 9.17 -22.15
C PHE A 535 -6.52 9.55 -20.98
N ILE A 536 -6.03 9.55 -19.73
CA ILE A 536 -6.81 10.01 -18.57
C ILE A 536 -7.15 11.51 -18.72
N ILE A 537 -6.17 12.33 -19.12
CA ILE A 537 -6.42 13.77 -19.32
C ILE A 537 -7.38 14.01 -20.50
N PHE A 538 -7.21 13.28 -21.61
CA PHE A 538 -8.13 13.37 -22.74
C PHE A 538 -9.54 12.88 -22.40
N GLN A 539 -9.68 11.85 -21.55
CA GLN A 539 -10.98 11.41 -21.03
C GLN A 539 -11.67 12.56 -20.29
N ASN A 540 -10.96 13.25 -19.42
CA ASN A 540 -11.51 14.36 -18.65
C ASN A 540 -11.87 15.55 -19.53
N LEU A 541 -11.06 15.87 -20.54
CA LEU A 541 -11.38 16.89 -21.55
C LEU A 541 -12.66 16.53 -22.34
N LEU A 542 -12.76 15.29 -22.83
CA LEU A 542 -13.95 14.79 -23.54
C LEU A 542 -15.19 14.82 -22.65
N LYS A 543 -15.08 14.36 -21.39
CA LYS A 543 -16.18 14.39 -20.44
C LYS A 543 -16.60 15.83 -20.14
N LYS A 544 -15.66 16.74 -19.87
CA LYS A 544 -15.97 18.16 -19.62
C LYS A 544 -16.62 18.82 -20.83
N ALA A 545 -16.19 18.50 -22.05
CA ALA A 545 -16.84 19.00 -23.26
C ALA A 545 -18.27 18.50 -23.41
N PHE A 546 -18.51 17.22 -23.09
CA PHE A 546 -19.85 16.66 -23.01
C PHE A 546 -20.71 17.35 -21.94
N ASP A 547 -20.21 17.46 -20.71
CA ASP A 547 -20.92 18.10 -19.58
C ASP A 547 -21.27 19.58 -19.89
N ASN A 548 -20.43 20.27 -20.66
CA ASN A 548 -20.65 21.66 -21.10
C ASN A 548 -21.37 21.79 -22.46
N ARG A 549 -21.84 20.69 -23.07
CA ARG A 549 -22.54 20.67 -24.35
C ARG A 549 -21.75 21.28 -25.53
N ASP A 550 -20.42 21.16 -25.51
CA ASP A 550 -19.50 21.70 -26.51
C ASP A 550 -19.01 20.62 -27.51
N ILE A 551 -19.79 20.40 -28.56
CA ILE A 551 -19.54 19.34 -29.56
C ILE A 551 -18.29 19.62 -30.41
N GLU A 552 -17.97 20.89 -30.68
CA GLU A 552 -16.82 21.27 -31.51
C GLU A 552 -15.51 20.89 -30.81
N SER A 553 -15.38 21.25 -29.53
CA SER A 553 -14.21 20.85 -28.72
C SER A 553 -14.15 19.34 -28.53
N PHE A 554 -15.28 18.67 -28.34
CA PHE A 554 -15.33 17.21 -28.22
C PHE A 554 -14.78 16.51 -29.46
N GLU A 555 -15.17 16.95 -30.66
CA GLU A 555 -14.62 16.42 -31.92
C GLU A 555 -13.12 16.70 -32.06
N ALA A 556 -12.66 17.88 -31.66
CA ALA A 556 -11.25 18.22 -31.66
C ALA A 556 -10.44 17.31 -30.73
N PHE A 557 -10.92 17.12 -29.49
CA PHE A 557 -10.29 16.23 -28.50
C PHE A 557 -10.31 14.77 -28.96
N LYS A 558 -11.43 14.30 -29.50
CA LYS A 558 -11.56 12.94 -30.07
C LYS A 558 -10.58 12.72 -31.21
N SER A 559 -10.50 13.67 -32.15
CA SER A 559 -9.55 13.58 -33.27
C SER A 559 -8.10 13.59 -32.79
N ALA A 560 -7.78 14.41 -31.79
CA ALA A 560 -6.43 14.49 -31.22
C ALA A 560 -6.01 13.17 -30.55
N VAL A 561 -6.86 12.61 -29.69
CA VAL A 561 -6.54 11.36 -28.96
C VAL A 561 -6.51 10.13 -29.85
N GLN A 562 -7.34 10.10 -30.91
CA GLN A 562 -7.28 9.03 -31.91
C GLN A 562 -5.95 9.01 -32.67
N LYS A 563 -5.33 10.17 -32.87
CA LYS A 563 -4.05 10.32 -33.57
C LYS A 563 -2.81 10.07 -32.71
N LEU A 564 -2.97 9.92 -31.38
CA LEU A 564 -1.84 9.60 -30.51
C LEU A 564 -1.34 8.19 -30.80
N PHE A 565 -0.01 8.04 -30.87
CA PHE A 565 0.66 6.77 -31.16
C PHE A 565 0.39 6.20 -32.57
N ASP A 566 -0.07 7.03 -33.52
CA ASP A 566 -0.34 6.59 -34.90
C ASP A 566 0.89 6.04 -35.63
N HIS A 567 2.10 6.49 -35.24
CA HIS A 567 3.37 6.05 -35.84
C HIS A 567 4.09 4.99 -34.99
N PHE A 568 3.52 4.55 -33.87
CA PHE A 568 4.07 3.50 -33.01
C PHE A 568 3.39 2.15 -33.30
N LYS A 569 3.90 1.44 -34.31
CA LYS A 569 3.39 0.14 -34.76
C LYS A 569 4.49 -0.92 -34.82
N PRO A 570 5.09 -1.28 -33.68
CA PRO A 570 6.18 -2.26 -33.63
C PRO A 570 5.79 -3.65 -34.16
N SER A 571 4.54 -4.08 -33.98
CA SER A 571 4.05 -5.37 -34.51
C SER A 571 4.00 -5.43 -36.04
N GLU A 572 3.81 -4.29 -36.71
CA GLU A 572 3.83 -4.16 -38.18
C GLU A 572 5.26 -3.97 -38.74
N SER A 573 6.29 -3.95 -37.88
CA SER A 573 7.66 -3.74 -38.31
C SER A 573 8.29 -5.00 -38.95
N ILE A 574 9.26 -4.80 -39.85
CA ILE A 574 9.99 -5.90 -40.53
C ILE A 574 10.72 -6.80 -39.51
N ARG A 575 11.08 -6.27 -38.33
CA ARG A 575 11.77 -6.99 -37.25
C ARG A 575 10.85 -7.20 -36.05
N ASN A 576 9.62 -7.65 -36.29
CA ASN A 576 8.69 -7.99 -35.22
C ASN A 576 9.10 -9.28 -34.47
N ALA A 577 8.43 -9.57 -33.36
CA ALA A 577 8.77 -10.70 -32.51
C ALA A 577 8.68 -12.05 -33.26
N GLU A 578 7.75 -12.18 -34.21
CA GLU A 578 7.61 -13.38 -35.03
C GLU A 578 8.80 -13.59 -35.97
N ASP A 579 9.28 -12.55 -36.68
CA ASP A 579 10.48 -12.62 -37.51
C ASP A 579 11.72 -12.99 -36.69
N ILE A 580 11.90 -12.36 -35.52
CA ILE A 580 13.04 -12.66 -34.63
C ILE A 580 12.98 -14.11 -34.14
N LYS A 581 11.79 -14.59 -33.73
CA LYS A 581 11.57 -15.98 -33.30
C LYS A 581 11.86 -16.95 -34.44
N TRP A 582 11.40 -16.65 -35.66
CA TRP A 582 11.68 -17.46 -36.84
C TRP A 582 13.20 -17.56 -37.11
N ARG A 583 13.94 -16.45 -36.98
CA ARG A 583 15.41 -16.45 -37.13
C ARG A 583 16.11 -17.30 -36.07
N LEU A 584 15.66 -17.23 -34.81
CA LEU A 584 16.15 -18.08 -33.72
C LEU A 584 15.95 -19.58 -34.01
N GLU A 585 14.85 -19.94 -34.68
CA GLU A 585 14.50 -21.34 -34.97
C GLU A 585 15.15 -21.87 -36.26
N LYS A 586 15.46 -21.00 -37.24
CA LYS A 586 15.87 -21.41 -38.59
C LYS A 586 17.32 -21.10 -38.96
N MET A 587 17.98 -20.17 -38.27
CA MET A 587 19.38 -19.83 -38.55
C MET A 587 20.34 -20.66 -37.68
N ASP A 588 21.45 -21.10 -38.27
CA ASP A 588 22.55 -21.70 -37.53
C ASP A 588 23.37 -20.58 -36.88
N LEU A 589 23.06 -20.28 -35.61
CA LEU A 589 23.60 -19.15 -34.85
C LEU A 589 24.62 -19.64 -33.81
N THR A 590 25.69 -18.87 -33.61
CA THR A 590 26.62 -19.10 -32.50
C THR A 590 25.93 -18.85 -31.14
N GLY A 591 26.49 -19.36 -30.05
CA GLY A 591 25.92 -19.16 -28.70
C GLY A 591 25.73 -17.69 -28.31
N GLU A 592 26.67 -16.83 -28.71
CA GLU A 592 26.61 -15.38 -28.50
C GLU A 592 25.51 -14.73 -29.36
N GLN A 593 25.44 -15.05 -30.66
CA GLN A 593 24.39 -14.54 -31.55
C GLN A 593 22.99 -14.95 -31.10
N LYS A 594 22.84 -16.18 -30.58
CA LYS A 594 21.58 -16.68 -30.03
C LYS A 594 21.18 -15.93 -28.76
N SER A 595 22.15 -15.61 -27.89
CA SER A 595 21.93 -14.80 -26.70
C SER A 595 21.45 -13.39 -27.07
N ASP A 596 22.12 -12.74 -28.03
CA ASP A 596 21.76 -11.40 -28.49
C ASP A 596 20.38 -11.37 -29.15
N LEU A 597 20.05 -12.36 -30.00
CA LEU A 597 18.72 -12.45 -30.60
C LEU A 597 17.61 -12.72 -29.57
N ASN A 598 17.89 -13.52 -28.52
CA ASN A 598 16.94 -13.73 -27.43
C ASN A 598 16.69 -12.43 -26.65
N ALA A 599 17.73 -11.65 -26.35
CA ALA A 599 17.58 -10.36 -25.70
C ALA A 599 16.77 -9.38 -26.57
N LEU A 600 17.01 -9.38 -27.89
CA LEU A 600 16.21 -8.60 -28.85
C LEU A 600 14.75 -9.09 -28.92
N LEU A 601 14.51 -10.40 -28.89
CA LEU A 601 13.16 -10.97 -28.91
C LEU A 601 12.36 -10.54 -27.68
N GLU A 602 12.93 -10.66 -26.48
CA GLU A 602 12.27 -10.27 -25.23
C GLU A 602 11.98 -8.76 -25.20
N LYS A 603 12.92 -7.95 -25.69
CA LYS A 603 12.70 -6.52 -25.87
C LYS A 603 11.58 -6.22 -26.85
N GLN A 604 11.58 -6.88 -28.01
CA GLN A 604 10.56 -6.67 -29.05
C GLN A 604 9.17 -7.09 -28.57
N LYS A 605 9.05 -8.23 -27.85
CA LYS A 605 7.80 -8.64 -27.20
C LYS A 605 7.31 -7.60 -26.20
N THR A 606 8.21 -7.00 -25.42
CA THR A 606 7.86 -5.94 -24.47
C THR A 606 7.28 -4.72 -25.22
N ILE A 607 7.93 -4.29 -26.31
CA ILE A 607 7.49 -3.16 -27.13
C ILE A 607 6.13 -3.45 -27.80
N GLU A 608 5.91 -4.67 -28.31
CA GLU A 608 4.63 -5.10 -28.88
C GLU A 608 3.52 -5.20 -27.81
N SER A 609 3.85 -5.65 -26.60
CA SER A 609 2.93 -5.63 -25.45
C SER A 609 2.51 -4.20 -25.10
N ILE A 610 3.45 -3.24 -25.14
CA ILE A 610 3.16 -1.81 -24.92
C ILE A 610 2.20 -1.28 -25.99
N GLU A 611 2.39 -1.63 -27.27
CA GLU A 611 1.47 -1.28 -28.35
C GLU A 611 0.04 -1.80 -28.06
N GLN A 612 -0.08 -3.05 -27.61
CA GLN A 612 -1.37 -3.65 -27.27
C GLN A 612 -2.00 -2.97 -26.05
N ASP A 613 -1.24 -2.69 -25.00
CA ASP A 613 -1.71 -1.99 -23.81
C ASP A 613 -2.27 -0.61 -24.16
N ILE A 614 -1.55 0.17 -24.99
CA ILE A 614 -1.98 1.49 -25.46
C ILE A 614 -3.30 1.38 -26.24
N LYS A 615 -3.43 0.41 -27.15
CA LYS A 615 -4.66 0.18 -27.93
C LYS A 615 -5.84 -0.20 -27.03
N ILE A 616 -5.61 -1.07 -26.05
CA ILE A 616 -6.64 -1.51 -25.09
C ILE A 616 -7.07 -0.33 -24.24
N LYS A 617 -6.14 0.44 -23.67
CA LYS A 617 -6.46 1.60 -22.82
C LYS A 617 -7.23 2.69 -23.58
N ARG A 618 -6.83 3.01 -24.81
CA ARG A 618 -7.59 3.93 -25.65
C ARG A 618 -9.03 3.43 -25.90
N SER A 619 -9.20 2.13 -26.13
CA SER A 619 -10.53 1.53 -26.33
C SER A 619 -11.38 1.55 -25.07
N GLN A 620 -10.79 1.24 -23.90
CA GLN A 620 -11.45 1.32 -22.60
C GLN A 620 -11.97 2.74 -22.33
N MET A 621 -11.12 3.77 -22.51
CA MET A 621 -11.49 5.18 -22.36
C MET A 621 -12.74 5.55 -23.15
N PHE A 622 -12.75 5.22 -24.45
CA PHE A 622 -13.90 5.51 -25.31
C PHE A 622 -15.12 4.69 -24.93
N PHE A 623 -14.96 3.43 -24.53
CA PHE A 623 -16.07 2.57 -24.11
C PHE A 623 -16.75 3.11 -22.84
N GLY A 624 -15.98 3.49 -21.83
CA GLY A 624 -16.50 4.13 -20.62
C GLY A 624 -17.24 5.43 -20.93
N LEU A 625 -16.62 6.33 -21.71
CA LEU A 625 -17.25 7.59 -22.14
C LEU A 625 -18.56 7.36 -22.94
N ALA A 626 -18.56 6.41 -23.87
CA ALA A 626 -19.73 6.11 -24.68
C ALA A 626 -20.88 5.52 -23.85
N SER A 627 -20.54 4.70 -22.85
CA SER A 627 -21.53 4.18 -21.89
C SER A 627 -22.14 5.29 -21.04
N TRP A 628 -21.33 6.26 -20.60
CA TRP A 628 -21.78 7.43 -19.84
C TRP A 628 -22.71 8.33 -20.66
N ILE A 629 -22.36 8.61 -21.92
CA ILE A 629 -23.18 9.41 -22.84
C ILE A 629 -24.51 8.69 -23.12
N LEU A 630 -24.49 7.37 -23.33
CA LEU A 630 -25.71 6.60 -23.53
C LEU A 630 -26.64 6.67 -22.31
N ASP A 631 -26.11 6.57 -21.10
CA ASP A 631 -26.89 6.66 -19.86
C ASP A 631 -27.60 8.03 -19.72
N HIS A 632 -26.91 9.13 -20.06
CA HIS A 632 -27.51 10.46 -20.14
C HIS A 632 -28.57 10.55 -21.24
N PHE A 633 -28.34 9.90 -22.39
CA PHE A 633 -29.28 9.92 -23.50
C PHE A 633 -30.57 9.13 -23.18
N VAL A 634 -30.45 8.02 -22.45
CA VAL A 634 -31.60 7.26 -21.93
C VAL A 634 -32.47 8.13 -21.01
N SER A 635 -31.84 8.96 -20.18
CA SER A 635 -32.52 9.87 -19.26
C SER A 635 -33.25 11.02 -19.97
N ASN A 636 -32.74 11.47 -21.13
CA ASN A 636 -33.37 12.52 -21.94
C ASN A 636 -33.33 12.18 -23.44
N LYS A 637 -34.25 11.31 -23.87
CA LYS A 637 -34.29 10.67 -25.21
C LYS A 637 -34.47 11.64 -26.38
N THR A 638 -34.92 12.87 -26.12
CA THR A 638 -35.17 13.90 -27.14
C THR A 638 -34.04 14.93 -27.25
N ASP A 639 -32.99 14.82 -26.45
CA ASP A 639 -31.88 15.76 -26.47
C ASP A 639 -30.99 15.56 -27.71
N GLU A 640 -31.21 16.40 -28.73
CA GLU A 640 -30.47 16.34 -30.00
C GLU A 640 -28.98 16.65 -29.82
N VAL A 641 -28.59 17.42 -28.80
CA VAL A 641 -27.18 17.69 -28.50
C VAL A 641 -26.52 16.40 -28.02
N VAL A 642 -27.12 15.70 -27.06
CA VAL A 642 -26.61 14.41 -26.57
C VAL A 642 -26.55 13.37 -27.71
N ARG A 643 -27.54 13.37 -28.62
CA ARG A 643 -27.50 12.52 -29.83
C ARG A 643 -26.26 12.77 -30.68
N GLN A 644 -25.85 14.02 -30.89
CA GLN A 644 -24.65 14.35 -31.66
C GLN A 644 -23.39 13.77 -31.00
N PHE A 645 -23.23 13.92 -29.68
CA PHE A 645 -22.13 13.31 -28.92
C PHE A 645 -22.13 11.78 -29.01
N TYR A 646 -23.30 11.16 -28.88
CA TYR A 646 -23.44 9.72 -28.98
C TYR A 646 -23.02 9.22 -30.37
N ASN A 647 -23.55 9.83 -31.44
CA ASN A 647 -23.18 9.48 -32.81
C ASN A 647 -21.68 9.68 -33.08
N SER A 648 -21.11 10.76 -32.52
CA SER A 648 -19.69 11.09 -32.61
C SER A 648 -18.80 10.00 -31.99
N VAL A 649 -19.10 9.55 -30.77
CA VAL A 649 -18.27 8.55 -30.08
C VAL A 649 -18.47 7.15 -30.66
N GLN A 650 -19.67 6.86 -31.19
CA GLN A 650 -20.01 5.58 -31.82
C GLN A 650 -19.15 5.23 -33.04
N SER A 651 -18.58 6.23 -33.71
CA SER A 651 -17.74 6.05 -34.90
C SER A 651 -16.34 5.50 -34.58
N VAL A 652 -15.94 5.45 -33.31
CA VAL A 652 -14.60 5.02 -32.89
C VAL A 652 -14.49 3.49 -32.78
N PHE A 653 -15.62 2.80 -32.56
CA PHE A 653 -15.64 1.36 -32.30
C PHE A 653 -15.58 0.53 -33.60
N PRO A 654 -15.04 -0.71 -33.53
CA PRO A 654 -14.97 -1.60 -34.68
C PRO A 654 -16.37 -1.96 -35.21
N SER A 655 -16.43 -2.30 -36.51
CA SER A 655 -17.65 -2.75 -37.18
C SER A 655 -17.92 -4.25 -37.03
N LYS A 656 -16.94 -5.03 -36.55
CA LYS A 656 -17.07 -6.45 -36.22
C LYS A 656 -17.49 -6.61 -34.76
N ILE A 657 -18.49 -7.45 -34.51
CA ILE A 657 -19.02 -7.68 -33.15
C ILE A 657 -18.03 -8.48 -32.30
N GLU A 658 -17.20 -9.33 -32.91
CA GLU A 658 -16.17 -10.11 -32.26
C GLU A 658 -15.11 -9.19 -31.63
N ASP A 659 -14.61 -8.23 -32.41
CA ASP A 659 -13.65 -7.23 -31.95
C ASP A 659 -14.26 -6.31 -30.89
N PHE A 660 -15.52 -5.89 -31.07
CA PHE A 660 -16.25 -5.08 -30.10
C PHE A 660 -16.47 -5.83 -28.77
N THR A 661 -16.81 -7.12 -28.83
CA THR A 661 -16.96 -7.97 -27.65
C THR A 661 -15.63 -8.14 -26.93
N ASN A 662 -14.52 -8.32 -27.65
CA ASN A 662 -13.20 -8.38 -27.03
C ASN A 662 -12.85 -7.08 -26.27
N ILE A 663 -13.23 -5.90 -26.80
CA ILE A 663 -13.07 -4.63 -26.08
C ILE A 663 -13.93 -4.62 -24.81
N PHE A 664 -15.19 -5.03 -24.90
CA PHE A 664 -16.09 -5.10 -23.75
C PHE A 664 -15.52 -5.99 -22.63
N LEU A 665 -15.05 -7.20 -22.96
CA LEU A 665 -14.48 -8.14 -21.98
C LEU A 665 -13.21 -7.61 -21.32
N LYS A 666 -12.40 -6.84 -22.05
CA LYS A 666 -11.22 -6.16 -21.49
C LYS A 666 -11.56 -4.90 -20.69
N THR A 667 -12.81 -4.45 -20.73
CA THR A 667 -13.27 -3.22 -20.07
C THR A 667 -14.14 -3.48 -18.86
N HIS A 668 -14.90 -4.58 -18.86
CA HIS A 668 -15.86 -4.95 -17.82
C HIS A 668 -15.16 -5.56 -16.59
N SER A 669 -14.50 -4.73 -15.78
CA SER A 669 -13.97 -5.13 -14.48
C SER A 669 -13.85 -3.95 -13.52
N PHE A 670 -13.88 -4.24 -12.21
CA PHE A 670 -13.71 -3.22 -11.16
C PHE A 670 -12.32 -2.57 -11.20
N ASP A 671 -11.27 -3.30 -11.58
CA ASP A 671 -9.92 -2.76 -11.71
C ASP A 671 -9.83 -1.71 -12.82
N VAL A 672 -10.55 -1.92 -13.93
CA VAL A 672 -10.62 -0.96 -15.04
C VAL A 672 -11.43 0.27 -14.62
N GLU A 673 -12.57 0.07 -13.95
CA GLU A 673 -13.38 1.16 -13.40
C GLU A 673 -12.58 2.06 -12.46
N ASP A 674 -11.88 1.47 -11.47
CA ASP A 674 -11.04 2.21 -10.53
C ASP A 674 -9.91 2.96 -11.25
N PHE A 675 -9.23 2.28 -12.19
CA PHE A 675 -8.13 2.87 -12.95
C PHE A 675 -8.54 4.16 -13.67
N TRP A 676 -9.70 4.16 -14.34
CA TRP A 676 -10.20 5.32 -15.07
C TRP A 676 -10.94 6.33 -14.20
N GLY A 677 -11.24 5.98 -12.95
CA GLY A 677 -11.98 6.82 -12.02
C GLY A 677 -13.43 7.08 -12.45
N TRP A 678 -14.06 6.12 -13.15
CA TRP A 678 -15.44 6.29 -13.64
C TRP A 678 -16.45 6.39 -12.50
N SER A 679 -16.19 5.75 -11.37
CA SER A 679 -17.00 5.87 -10.15
C SER A 679 -17.14 7.32 -9.68
N TRP A 680 -16.09 8.15 -9.85
CA TRP A 680 -16.12 9.57 -9.52
C TRP A 680 -17.07 10.40 -10.39
N TRP A 681 -17.53 9.87 -11.53
CA TRP A 681 -18.51 10.55 -12.37
C TRP A 681 -19.92 10.50 -11.77
N GLU A 682 -20.21 9.48 -10.95
CA GLU A 682 -21.51 9.29 -10.28
C GLU A 682 -21.56 9.95 -8.91
N ILE A 683 -20.40 10.22 -8.30
CA ILE A 683 -20.32 10.86 -6.99
C ILE A 683 -20.60 12.36 -7.14
N CYS A 684 -21.80 12.78 -6.74
CA CYS A 684 -22.15 14.19 -6.59
C CYS A 684 -21.92 14.64 -5.14
N ALA A 685 -21.40 15.85 -4.94
CA ALA A 685 -21.24 16.46 -3.61
C ALA A 685 -22.55 17.08 -3.11
N ASP A 686 -23.63 16.30 -3.13
CA ASP A 686 -24.97 16.71 -2.67
C ASP A 686 -25.31 16.17 -1.26
N GLY A 687 -24.46 15.32 -0.70
CA GLY A 687 -24.66 14.73 0.62
C GLY A 687 -25.57 13.50 0.62
N GLU A 688 -25.98 13.00 -0.55
CA GLU A 688 -26.77 11.78 -0.68
C GLU A 688 -25.89 10.54 -0.95
N VAL A 689 -26.41 9.36 -0.61
CA VAL A 689 -25.75 8.10 -0.92
C VAL A 689 -26.09 7.70 -2.34
N HIS A 690 -25.12 7.80 -3.24
CA HIS A 690 -25.25 7.35 -4.63
C HIS A 690 -24.79 5.89 -4.77
N SER A 691 -25.56 5.07 -5.46
CA SER A 691 -25.12 3.73 -5.88
C SER A 691 -24.23 3.84 -7.11
N ILE A 692 -23.01 3.30 -7.04
CA ILE A 692 -22.11 3.25 -8.18
C ILE A 692 -22.53 2.09 -9.09
N GLN A 693 -22.91 2.39 -10.34
CA GLN A 693 -23.54 1.47 -11.30
C GLN A 693 -22.80 1.40 -12.65
N ILE A 694 -21.50 1.69 -12.65
CA ILE A 694 -20.72 1.79 -13.90
C ILE A 694 -20.75 0.51 -14.72
N LEU A 695 -20.59 -0.68 -14.13
CA LEU A 695 -20.61 -1.94 -14.87
C LEU A 695 -21.95 -2.17 -15.60
N GLU A 696 -23.07 -1.78 -15.00
CA GLU A 696 -24.41 -1.89 -15.58
C GLU A 696 -24.56 -0.96 -16.80
N LYS A 697 -23.94 0.23 -16.74
CA LYS A 697 -23.87 1.16 -17.89
C LYS A 697 -23.03 0.60 -19.04
N LEU A 698 -21.90 -0.05 -18.73
CA LEU A 698 -21.08 -0.74 -19.72
C LEU A 698 -21.85 -1.87 -20.42
N GLU A 699 -22.58 -2.69 -19.64
CA GLU A 699 -23.44 -3.77 -20.14
C GLU A 699 -24.55 -3.22 -21.05
N ARG A 700 -25.20 -2.12 -20.66
CA ARG A 700 -26.23 -1.45 -21.47
C ARG A 700 -25.67 -0.96 -22.80
N PHE A 701 -24.48 -0.34 -22.78
CA PHE A 701 -23.82 0.11 -24.00
C PHE A 701 -23.43 -1.05 -24.91
N TYR A 702 -22.88 -2.12 -24.35
CA TYR A 702 -22.56 -3.34 -25.09
C TYR A 702 -23.78 -3.92 -25.80
N ALA A 703 -24.92 -4.00 -25.12
CA ALA A 703 -26.19 -4.47 -25.70
C ALA A 703 -26.63 -3.63 -26.90
N VAL A 704 -26.75 -2.31 -26.71
CA VAL A 704 -27.26 -1.37 -27.74
C VAL A 704 -26.34 -1.36 -28.97
N LYS A 705 -25.02 -1.28 -28.77
CA LYS A 705 -24.09 -1.25 -29.89
C LYS A 705 -24.02 -2.60 -30.61
N SER A 706 -24.06 -3.72 -29.89
CA SER A 706 -24.09 -5.05 -30.51
C SER A 706 -25.31 -5.22 -31.42
N LEU A 707 -26.50 -4.83 -30.97
CA LEU A 707 -27.71 -4.87 -31.80
C LEU A 707 -27.60 -3.97 -33.04
N THR A 708 -27.01 -2.78 -32.89
CA THR A 708 -26.73 -1.89 -34.03
C THR A 708 -25.80 -2.55 -35.06
N LEU A 709 -24.77 -3.30 -34.63
CA LEU A 709 -23.86 -4.02 -35.53
C LEU A 709 -24.53 -5.23 -36.22
N LEU A 710 -25.54 -5.83 -35.58
CA LEU A 710 -26.27 -6.98 -36.09
C LEU A 710 -27.47 -6.59 -36.98
N ALA A 711 -27.96 -5.36 -36.88
CA ALA A 711 -29.18 -4.88 -37.56
C ALA A 711 -29.19 -5.14 -39.08
N GLY A 712 -28.02 -5.04 -39.73
CA GLY A 712 -27.86 -5.26 -41.17
C GLY A 712 -27.58 -6.71 -41.59
N LYS A 713 -27.50 -7.66 -40.67
CA LYS A 713 -27.14 -9.06 -40.94
C LYS A 713 -28.36 -9.98 -40.93
N THR A 714 -28.33 -10.99 -41.80
CA THR A 714 -29.31 -12.09 -41.79
C THR A 714 -29.10 -12.99 -40.58
N VAL A 715 -30.13 -13.75 -40.17
CA VAL A 715 -30.04 -14.65 -39.00
C VAL A 715 -28.95 -15.71 -39.21
N GLU A 716 -28.82 -16.21 -40.44
CA GLU A 716 -27.83 -17.20 -40.86
C GLU A 716 -26.40 -16.65 -40.80
N GLU A 717 -26.19 -15.39 -41.16
CA GLU A 717 -24.89 -14.73 -41.00
C GLU A 717 -24.55 -14.52 -39.53
N ILE A 718 -25.53 -14.15 -38.71
CA ILE A 718 -25.34 -13.94 -37.27
C ILE A 718 -24.93 -15.26 -36.60
N ARG A 719 -25.59 -16.39 -36.91
CA ARG A 719 -25.28 -17.71 -36.31
C ARG A 719 -23.88 -18.25 -36.64
N LYS A 720 -23.25 -17.76 -37.70
CA LYS A 720 -21.86 -18.09 -38.08
C LYS A 720 -20.82 -17.32 -37.27
N ILE A 721 -21.22 -16.28 -36.55
CA ILE A 721 -20.32 -15.50 -35.70
C ILE A 721 -19.89 -16.36 -34.50
N GLU A 722 -18.61 -16.24 -34.16
CA GLU A 722 -18.04 -16.82 -32.95
C GLU A 722 -17.57 -15.67 -32.07
N LEU A 723 -18.28 -15.46 -30.96
CA LEU A 723 -17.90 -14.45 -30.00
C LEU A 723 -16.71 -14.95 -29.17
N PRO A 724 -15.77 -14.08 -28.79
CA PRO A 724 -14.79 -14.43 -27.78
C PRO A 724 -15.52 -14.80 -26.49
N HIS A 725 -15.22 -15.97 -25.94
CA HIS A 725 -15.86 -16.49 -24.74
C HIS A 725 -14.93 -16.37 -23.53
N THR A 726 -15.50 -15.93 -22.41
CA THR A 726 -14.85 -15.88 -21.10
C THR A 726 -15.88 -16.24 -20.04
N ARG A 727 -15.42 -16.56 -18.83
CA ARG A 727 -16.32 -16.83 -17.70
C ARG A 727 -17.21 -15.63 -17.37
N ASP A 728 -16.70 -14.41 -17.49
CA ASP A 728 -17.50 -13.20 -17.24
C ASP A 728 -18.64 -13.07 -18.26
N LEU A 729 -18.37 -13.30 -19.56
CA LEU A 729 -19.43 -13.30 -20.57
C LEU A 729 -20.45 -14.41 -20.33
N ALA A 730 -20.00 -15.60 -19.94
CA ALA A 730 -20.86 -16.72 -19.60
C ALA A 730 -21.80 -16.38 -18.43
N TYR A 731 -21.27 -15.73 -17.39
CA TYR A 731 -22.06 -15.27 -16.25
C TYR A 731 -23.09 -14.21 -16.65
N LEU A 732 -22.70 -13.24 -17.50
CA LEU A 732 -23.63 -12.25 -18.05
C LEU A 732 -24.75 -12.91 -18.88
N ALA A 733 -24.42 -13.93 -19.65
CA ALA A 733 -25.37 -14.68 -20.48
C ALA A 733 -26.40 -15.50 -19.65
N GLU A 734 -26.10 -15.81 -18.39
CA GLU A 734 -27.04 -16.49 -17.46
C GLU A 734 -28.15 -15.59 -16.95
N GLY A 735 -28.05 -14.27 -17.16
CA GLY A 735 -29.02 -13.29 -16.66
C GLY A 735 -28.90 -13.01 -15.17
N THR A 736 -27.76 -13.34 -14.58
CA THR A 736 -27.42 -12.99 -13.18
C THR A 736 -27.16 -11.48 -13.02
N ARG A 737 -26.81 -10.79 -14.11
CA ARG A 737 -26.60 -9.33 -14.18
C ARG A 737 -27.54 -8.66 -15.20
N ASP A 738 -27.25 -7.41 -15.55
CA ASP A 738 -28.16 -6.53 -16.26
C ASP A 738 -28.11 -6.70 -17.78
N LEU A 739 -27.07 -7.31 -18.37
CA LEU A 739 -27.01 -7.54 -19.82
C LEU A 739 -28.29 -8.19 -20.39
N ILE A 740 -28.72 -9.34 -19.84
CA ILE A 740 -29.93 -10.02 -20.31
C ILE A 740 -31.18 -9.20 -19.98
N LYS A 741 -31.23 -8.54 -18.81
CA LYS A 741 -32.36 -7.67 -18.44
C LYS A 741 -32.52 -6.49 -19.40
N VAL A 742 -31.42 -5.88 -19.84
CA VAL A 742 -31.42 -4.80 -20.84
C VAL A 742 -31.92 -5.34 -22.18
N LEU A 743 -31.48 -6.52 -22.60
CA LEU A 743 -31.98 -7.15 -23.83
C LEU A 743 -33.48 -7.48 -23.74
N ASP A 744 -33.96 -7.94 -22.58
CA ASP A 744 -35.38 -8.17 -22.31
C ASP A 744 -36.20 -6.87 -22.34
N ASP A 745 -35.67 -5.79 -21.76
CA ASP A 745 -36.31 -4.48 -21.80
C ASP A 745 -36.38 -3.93 -23.23
N ILE A 746 -35.32 -4.06 -24.03
CA ILE A 746 -35.32 -3.66 -25.45
C ILE A 746 -36.40 -4.41 -26.24
N LYS A 747 -36.58 -5.70 -25.97
CA LYS A 747 -37.60 -6.52 -26.65
C LYS A 747 -39.02 -6.19 -26.19
N THR A 748 -39.21 -6.00 -24.90
CA THR A 748 -40.54 -5.82 -24.29
C THR A 748 -41.05 -4.38 -24.47
N ASN A 749 -40.13 -3.41 -24.41
CA ASN A 749 -40.43 -1.99 -24.48
C ASN A 749 -39.66 -1.31 -25.64
N PRO A 750 -39.82 -1.74 -26.91
CA PRO A 750 -38.99 -1.26 -28.03
C PRO A 750 -39.12 0.25 -28.26
N ASP A 751 -40.30 0.83 -27.96
CA ASP A 751 -40.53 2.27 -28.04
C ASP A 751 -39.58 3.07 -27.13
N ASN A 752 -39.16 2.50 -25.99
CA ASN A 752 -38.21 3.15 -25.10
C ASN A 752 -36.82 3.31 -25.72
N TRP A 753 -36.50 2.56 -26.78
CA TRP A 753 -35.16 2.46 -27.39
C TRP A 753 -35.09 2.97 -28.82
N LYS A 754 -36.21 3.39 -29.42
CA LYS A 754 -36.29 3.96 -30.79
C LYS A 754 -35.38 5.17 -31.03
N PHE A 755 -34.93 5.83 -29.96
CA PHE A 755 -34.02 6.96 -30.04
C PHE A 755 -32.58 6.57 -30.44
N VAL A 756 -32.20 5.28 -30.26
CA VAL A 756 -30.88 4.72 -30.60
C VAL A 756 -30.92 3.42 -31.44
N LEU A 757 -32.04 2.68 -31.44
CA LEU A 757 -32.20 1.42 -32.17
C LEU A 757 -33.35 1.52 -33.19
N ASN A 758 -33.16 0.93 -34.37
CA ASN A 758 -34.24 0.76 -35.35
C ASN A 758 -34.93 -0.61 -35.17
N GLU A 759 -36.07 -0.82 -35.84
CA GLU A 759 -36.85 -2.07 -35.74
C GLU A 759 -36.01 -3.29 -36.13
N ASN A 760 -35.21 -3.19 -37.21
CA ASN A 760 -34.31 -4.26 -37.63
C ASN A 760 -33.31 -4.68 -36.53
N ALA A 761 -32.83 -3.75 -35.70
CA ALA A 761 -31.92 -4.04 -34.59
C ALA A 761 -32.64 -4.72 -33.43
N VAL A 762 -33.85 -4.25 -33.09
CA VAL A 762 -34.70 -4.85 -32.05
C VAL A 762 -35.04 -6.30 -32.40
N ASP A 763 -35.32 -6.59 -33.67
CA ASP A 763 -35.62 -7.94 -34.16
C ASP A 763 -34.43 -8.92 -34.00
N LYS A 764 -33.21 -8.43 -33.74
CA LYS A 764 -32.02 -9.28 -33.51
C LYS A 764 -31.81 -9.69 -32.06
N VAL A 765 -32.62 -9.22 -31.12
CA VAL A 765 -32.43 -9.51 -29.69
C VAL A 765 -32.37 -11.01 -29.42
N ASP A 766 -33.30 -11.80 -29.96
CA ASP A 766 -33.35 -13.24 -29.70
C ASP A 766 -32.14 -13.97 -30.27
N VAL A 767 -31.74 -13.64 -31.50
CA VAL A 767 -30.57 -14.25 -32.14
C VAL A 767 -29.27 -13.82 -31.44
N PHE A 768 -29.22 -12.60 -30.88
CA PHE A 768 -28.07 -12.18 -30.08
C PHE A 768 -27.98 -12.95 -28.76
N LYS A 769 -29.11 -13.22 -28.10
CA LYS A 769 -29.13 -14.12 -26.92
C LYS A 769 -28.69 -15.53 -27.28
N GLU A 770 -29.10 -16.08 -28.43
CA GLU A 770 -28.59 -17.37 -28.93
C GLU A 770 -27.06 -17.36 -29.05
N LEU A 771 -26.46 -16.27 -29.56
CA LEU A 771 -25.01 -16.13 -29.63
C LEU A 771 -24.32 -16.08 -28.26
N LEU A 772 -24.91 -15.36 -27.30
CA LEU A 772 -24.38 -15.31 -25.93
C LEU A 772 -24.44 -16.70 -25.26
N VAL A 773 -25.52 -17.45 -25.48
CA VAL A 773 -25.64 -18.84 -24.99
C VAL A 773 -24.60 -19.74 -25.65
N LYS A 774 -24.37 -19.62 -26.96
CA LYS A 774 -23.31 -20.37 -27.67
C LYS A 774 -21.93 -20.06 -27.10
N ALA A 775 -21.63 -18.79 -26.79
CA ALA A 775 -20.37 -18.39 -26.17
C ALA A 775 -20.23 -18.96 -24.74
N LYS A 776 -21.32 -18.98 -23.97
CA LYS A 776 -21.38 -19.64 -22.66
C LYS A 776 -21.07 -21.14 -22.78
N GLU A 777 -21.74 -21.85 -23.69
CA GLU A 777 -21.52 -23.29 -23.90
C GLU A 777 -20.08 -23.59 -24.31
N ALA A 778 -19.48 -22.74 -25.17
CA ALA A 778 -18.07 -22.87 -25.55
C ALA A 778 -17.12 -22.70 -24.34
N GLN A 779 -17.39 -21.73 -23.47
CA GLN A 779 -16.63 -21.53 -22.23
C GLN A 779 -16.76 -22.74 -21.28
N GLU A 780 -17.97 -23.26 -21.08
CA GLU A 780 -18.20 -24.42 -20.22
C GLU A 780 -17.51 -25.68 -20.76
N GLN A 781 -17.50 -25.87 -22.08
CA GLN A 781 -16.76 -26.97 -22.72
C GLN A 781 -15.25 -26.84 -22.53
N GLU A 782 -14.70 -25.62 -22.65
CA GLU A 782 -13.29 -25.35 -22.41
C GLU A 782 -12.90 -25.64 -20.95
N GLU A 783 -13.76 -25.28 -19.99
CA GLU A 783 -13.52 -25.55 -18.58
C GLU A 783 -13.60 -27.03 -18.23
N VAL A 784 -14.55 -27.77 -18.81
CA VAL A 784 -14.60 -29.23 -18.67
C VAL A 784 -13.30 -29.84 -19.20
N LYS A 785 -12.81 -29.38 -20.35
CA LYS A 785 -11.54 -29.83 -20.91
C LYS A 785 -10.35 -29.49 -20.00
N LEU A 786 -10.27 -28.25 -19.53
CA LEU A 786 -9.25 -27.80 -18.59
C LEU A 786 -9.27 -28.63 -17.31
N LYS A 787 -10.44 -28.91 -16.75
CA LYS A 787 -10.60 -29.73 -15.55
C LYS A 787 -10.09 -31.16 -15.72
N LYS A 788 -10.29 -31.75 -16.90
CA LYS A 788 -9.78 -33.09 -17.24
C LYS A 788 -8.26 -33.10 -17.40
N GLU A 789 -7.69 -32.07 -18.00
CA GLU A 789 -6.27 -31.99 -18.37
C GLU A 789 -5.36 -31.45 -17.25
N GLN A 790 -5.87 -30.52 -16.44
CA GLN A 790 -5.09 -29.83 -15.41
C GLN A 790 -4.74 -30.77 -14.25
N VAL A 791 -3.50 -30.70 -13.78
CA VAL A 791 -2.99 -31.51 -12.66
C VAL A 791 -3.37 -30.88 -11.32
N ILE A 792 -3.68 -31.68 -10.30
CA ILE A 792 -3.96 -31.17 -8.95
C ILE A 792 -2.71 -30.58 -8.29
N SER A 793 -2.88 -29.51 -7.51
CA SER A 793 -1.79 -28.83 -6.83
C SER A 793 -1.46 -29.49 -5.49
N GLN A 794 -0.20 -29.90 -5.33
CA GLN A 794 0.31 -30.42 -4.05
C GLN A 794 0.21 -29.38 -2.93
N LYS A 795 0.36 -28.10 -3.25
CA LYS A 795 0.19 -27.01 -2.28
C LYS A 795 -1.25 -26.97 -1.75
N ARG A 796 -2.25 -27.09 -2.65
CA ARG A 796 -3.68 -27.13 -2.27
C ARG A 796 -4.02 -28.36 -1.42
N ILE A 797 -3.46 -29.52 -1.75
CA ILE A 797 -3.65 -30.74 -0.94
C ILE A 797 -3.09 -30.53 0.47
N GLN A 798 -1.93 -29.89 0.61
CA GLN A 798 -1.33 -29.61 1.91
C GLN A 798 -2.12 -28.57 2.71
N GLU A 799 -2.67 -27.54 2.06
CA GLU A 799 -3.61 -26.59 2.68
C GLU A 799 -4.86 -27.32 3.19
N PHE A 800 -5.45 -28.18 2.34
CA PHE A 800 -6.61 -29.00 2.69
C PHE A 800 -6.34 -29.88 3.92
N LYS A 801 -5.24 -30.65 3.92
CA LYS A 801 -4.85 -31.51 5.05
C LYS A 801 -4.73 -30.73 6.37
N LYS A 802 -4.09 -29.55 6.32
CA LYS A 802 -3.94 -28.67 7.50
C LYS A 802 -5.29 -28.16 8.00
N GLU A 803 -6.19 -27.77 7.10
CA GLU A 803 -7.53 -27.31 7.48
C GLU A 803 -8.38 -28.42 8.09
N VAL A 804 -8.30 -29.65 7.56
CA VAL A 804 -8.96 -30.83 8.11
C VAL A 804 -8.50 -31.05 9.55
N LEU A 805 -7.18 -31.13 9.78
CA LEU A 805 -6.62 -31.35 11.13
C LEU A 805 -7.03 -30.26 12.11
N LYS A 806 -6.89 -29.00 11.70
CA LYS A 806 -7.24 -27.85 12.53
C LYS A 806 -8.72 -27.91 12.94
N SER A 807 -9.62 -28.09 11.97
CA SER A 807 -11.05 -28.09 12.25
C SER A 807 -11.50 -29.33 13.03
N PHE A 808 -10.89 -30.49 12.77
CA PHE A 808 -11.11 -31.69 13.56
C PHE A 808 -10.79 -31.45 15.03
N TYR A 809 -9.59 -30.96 15.36
CA TYR A 809 -9.22 -30.71 16.75
C TYR A 809 -10.05 -29.60 17.40
N GLU A 810 -10.50 -28.60 16.64
CA GLU A 810 -11.46 -27.59 17.10
C GLU A 810 -12.80 -28.21 17.51
N CYS A 811 -13.25 -29.27 16.81
CA CYS A 811 -14.58 -29.85 16.98
C CYS A 811 -14.63 -31.17 17.78
N ALA A 812 -13.53 -31.91 17.95
CA ALA A 812 -13.49 -33.24 18.60
C ALA A 812 -13.58 -33.12 20.13
N LYS A 813 -14.80 -32.97 20.66
CA LYS A 813 -15.03 -32.61 22.07
C LYS A 813 -14.72 -33.77 23.01
N LEU A 814 -15.15 -34.99 22.70
CA LEU A 814 -14.95 -36.13 23.60
C LEU A 814 -13.48 -36.49 23.72
N ARG A 815 -12.76 -36.54 22.59
CA ARG A 815 -11.31 -36.75 22.61
C ARG A 815 -10.61 -35.72 23.49
N ASN A 816 -10.98 -34.46 23.36
CA ASN A 816 -10.43 -33.39 24.19
C ASN A 816 -10.72 -33.60 25.69
N ILE A 817 -11.90 -34.11 26.04
CA ILE A 817 -12.29 -34.42 27.42
C ILE A 817 -11.50 -35.63 27.94
N PHE A 818 -11.39 -36.73 27.18
CA PHE A 818 -10.58 -37.89 27.55
C PHE A 818 -9.11 -37.51 27.76
N LYS A 819 -8.56 -36.65 26.90
CA LYS A 819 -7.16 -36.24 26.97
C LYS A 819 -6.88 -35.24 28.09
N ASN A 820 -7.64 -34.15 28.15
CA ASN A 820 -7.30 -33.00 28.99
C ASN A 820 -8.08 -32.93 30.30
N TYR A 821 -9.17 -33.68 30.44
CA TYR A 821 -9.99 -33.68 31.67
C TYR A 821 -9.94 -35.01 32.42
N PHE A 822 -9.97 -36.15 31.72
CA PHE A 822 -9.87 -37.47 32.36
C PHE A 822 -8.44 -37.97 32.53
N ASP A 823 -7.46 -37.40 31.81
CA ASP A 823 -6.11 -37.93 31.69
C ASP A 823 -6.10 -39.43 31.29
N ALA A 824 -7.02 -39.80 30.39
CA ALA A 824 -7.32 -41.17 30.00
C ALA A 824 -7.18 -41.38 28.48
N TYR A 825 -6.16 -40.74 27.88
CA TYR A 825 -5.84 -40.85 26.46
C TYR A 825 -4.45 -41.43 26.24
N GLU A 826 -4.34 -42.47 25.43
CA GLU A 826 -3.08 -43.11 25.06
C GLU A 826 -2.84 -42.99 23.56
N ASN A 827 -1.68 -42.50 23.14
CA ASN A 827 -1.33 -42.37 21.73
C ASN A 827 -0.33 -43.45 21.30
N LYS A 828 -0.81 -44.41 20.50
CA LYS A 828 -0.03 -45.50 19.89
C LYS A 828 0.04 -45.40 18.37
N THR A 829 -0.09 -44.21 17.79
CA THR A 829 -0.08 -44.03 16.32
C THR A 829 1.20 -44.56 15.66
N LYS A 830 2.31 -44.61 16.39
CA LYS A 830 3.61 -45.13 15.91
C LYS A 830 3.80 -46.63 16.08
N GLU A 831 2.89 -47.32 16.79
CA GLU A 831 2.97 -48.76 17.00
C GLU A 831 2.27 -49.52 15.87
N LYS A 832 2.83 -50.67 15.46
CA LYS A 832 2.14 -51.56 14.52
C LYS A 832 0.90 -52.14 15.17
N THR A 833 -0.18 -52.23 14.41
CA THR A 833 -1.46 -52.78 14.88
C THR A 833 -1.94 -53.88 13.94
N ASP A 834 -2.42 -54.97 14.52
CA ASP A 834 -2.99 -56.10 13.76
C ASP A 834 -4.46 -55.86 13.37
N LYS A 835 -5.09 -54.79 13.88
CA LYS A 835 -6.47 -54.42 13.56
C LYS A 835 -6.54 -53.78 12.18
N LYS A 836 -7.42 -54.29 11.31
CA LYS A 836 -7.58 -53.79 9.93
C LYS A 836 -8.64 -52.70 9.79
N ASP A 837 -9.67 -52.69 10.61
CA ASP A 837 -10.77 -51.73 10.47
C ASP A 837 -10.31 -50.29 10.73
N ARG A 838 -10.85 -49.34 9.95
CA ARG A 838 -10.57 -47.91 10.02
C ARG A 838 -11.87 -47.12 10.12
N PHE A 839 -11.84 -46.01 10.83
CA PHE A 839 -12.92 -45.03 10.91
C PHE A 839 -12.58 -43.83 10.03
N GLY A 840 -13.52 -43.31 9.23
CA GLY A 840 -13.28 -42.09 8.46
C GLY A 840 -14.09 -41.96 7.17
N ILE A 841 -13.53 -41.24 6.21
CA ILE A 841 -14.16 -40.78 4.96
C ILE A 841 -13.45 -41.42 3.76
N ASN A 842 -14.22 -41.94 2.80
CA ASN A 842 -13.75 -42.40 1.50
C ASN A 842 -14.75 -42.00 0.43
N ILE A 843 -14.50 -40.88 -0.25
CA ILE A 843 -15.44 -40.32 -1.21
C ILE A 843 -14.77 -39.91 -2.51
N VAL A 844 -15.58 -39.78 -3.55
CA VAL A 844 -15.17 -39.24 -4.85
C VAL A 844 -15.77 -37.85 -4.98
N ASP A 845 -14.93 -36.85 -5.22
CA ASP A 845 -15.31 -35.45 -5.20
C ASP A 845 -14.74 -34.66 -6.40
N ASP A 846 -15.13 -33.40 -6.52
CA ASP A 846 -14.69 -32.51 -7.58
C ASP A 846 -13.17 -32.27 -7.54
N LYS A 847 -12.50 -32.52 -8.66
CA LYS A 847 -11.05 -32.33 -8.80
C LYS A 847 -10.63 -30.85 -8.73
N ALA A 848 -11.50 -29.94 -9.17
CA ALA A 848 -11.16 -28.53 -9.32
C ALA A 848 -10.90 -27.82 -7.99
N VAL A 849 -11.34 -28.38 -6.86
CA VAL A 849 -11.05 -27.85 -5.52
C VAL A 849 -9.55 -27.83 -5.21
N PHE A 850 -8.76 -28.65 -5.91
CA PHE A 850 -7.32 -28.77 -5.74
C PHE A 850 -6.50 -28.01 -6.81
N PHE A 851 -7.11 -27.15 -7.61
CA PHE A 851 -6.38 -26.31 -8.56
C PHE A 851 -5.84 -25.03 -7.89
N ASP A 852 -4.67 -24.56 -8.33
CA ASP A 852 -4.09 -23.30 -7.80
C ASP A 852 -4.99 -22.10 -8.13
N LYS A 853 -5.48 -22.05 -9.37
CA LYS A 853 -6.42 -21.06 -9.88
C LYS A 853 -7.62 -21.78 -10.49
N TRP A 854 -8.80 -21.50 -9.97
CA TRP A 854 -10.07 -21.92 -10.52
C TRP A 854 -11.09 -20.80 -10.33
N HIS A 855 -12.09 -20.72 -11.22
CA HIS A 855 -13.08 -19.66 -11.18
C HIS A 855 -14.10 -19.85 -10.04
N VAL A 856 -14.29 -21.08 -9.55
CA VAL A 856 -15.12 -21.36 -8.36
C VAL A 856 -14.26 -21.34 -7.10
N SER A 857 -14.67 -20.54 -6.12
CA SER A 857 -14.09 -20.55 -4.78
C SER A 857 -14.74 -21.61 -3.91
N TYR A 858 -13.95 -22.55 -3.38
CA TYR A 858 -14.40 -23.59 -2.46
C TYR A 858 -14.05 -23.18 -1.02
N VAL A 859 -14.90 -22.35 -0.43
CA VAL A 859 -14.68 -21.80 0.92
C VAL A 859 -14.84 -22.90 1.98
N ASP A 860 -13.91 -22.91 2.96
CA ASP A 860 -13.92 -23.81 4.12
C ASP A 860 -13.96 -25.31 3.80
N TRP A 861 -13.49 -25.68 2.62
CA TRP A 861 -13.60 -27.05 2.12
C TRP A 861 -12.94 -28.06 3.06
N GLY A 862 -11.67 -27.89 3.42
CA GLY A 862 -10.97 -28.80 4.35
C GLY A 862 -11.57 -28.79 5.76
N LYS A 863 -12.11 -27.64 6.21
CA LYS A 863 -12.72 -27.52 7.54
C LYS A 863 -13.98 -28.37 7.66
N ASN A 864 -14.81 -28.43 6.62
CA ASN A 864 -16.03 -29.25 6.65
C ASN A 864 -15.71 -30.73 6.89
N TYR A 865 -14.71 -31.28 6.22
CA TYR A 865 -14.24 -32.66 6.44
C TYR A 865 -13.74 -32.88 7.87
N GLY A 866 -12.97 -31.93 8.43
CA GLY A 866 -12.50 -32.02 9.82
C GLY A 866 -13.65 -32.02 10.83
N ARG A 867 -14.63 -31.12 10.66
CA ARG A 867 -15.83 -31.06 11.51
C ARG A 867 -16.66 -32.35 11.43
N ASP A 868 -16.82 -32.89 10.23
CA ASP A 868 -17.57 -34.13 10.01
C ASP A 868 -16.88 -35.31 10.70
N LEU A 869 -15.57 -35.46 10.53
CA LEU A 869 -14.79 -36.50 11.21
C LEU A 869 -14.93 -36.42 12.73
N ALA A 870 -14.74 -35.23 13.31
CA ALA A 870 -14.87 -35.01 14.74
C ALA A 870 -16.28 -35.35 15.27
N SER A 871 -17.31 -34.90 14.56
CA SER A 871 -18.70 -35.19 14.92
C SER A 871 -19.04 -36.68 14.79
N GLY A 872 -18.40 -37.36 13.82
CA GLY A 872 -18.52 -38.80 13.62
C GLY A 872 -17.86 -39.59 14.75
N GLU A 873 -16.64 -39.22 15.12
CA GLU A 873 -15.92 -39.82 16.26
C GLU A 873 -16.70 -39.63 17.55
N ASP A 874 -17.12 -38.39 17.84
CA ASP A 874 -17.88 -38.07 19.06
C ASP A 874 -19.16 -38.93 19.14
N SER A 875 -19.87 -39.09 18.02
CA SER A 875 -21.06 -39.96 17.98
C SER A 875 -20.72 -41.42 18.24
N TYR A 876 -19.68 -41.95 17.58
CA TYR A 876 -19.26 -43.33 17.75
C TYR A 876 -18.86 -43.64 19.20
N LEU A 877 -18.08 -42.75 19.83
CA LEU A 877 -17.65 -42.91 21.21
C LEU A 877 -18.82 -42.81 22.19
N LEU A 878 -19.76 -41.89 21.97
CA LEU A 878 -20.97 -41.79 22.80
C LEU A 878 -21.82 -43.06 22.71
N ASP A 879 -22.04 -43.58 21.50
CA ASP A 879 -22.76 -44.85 21.31
C ASP A 879 -22.06 -45.99 22.06
N ASP A 880 -20.71 -46.06 21.97
CA ASP A 880 -19.92 -47.11 22.60
C ASP A 880 -19.91 -47.02 24.14
N ILE A 881 -19.94 -45.81 24.70
CA ILE A 881 -20.04 -45.58 26.17
C ILE A 881 -21.48 -45.81 26.66
N ALA A 882 -22.47 -45.30 25.93
CA ALA A 882 -23.88 -45.34 26.34
C ALA A 882 -24.47 -46.76 26.31
N LYS A 883 -23.93 -47.68 25.50
CA LYS A 883 -24.38 -49.09 25.47
C LYS A 883 -24.27 -49.77 26.83
N ASP A 884 -23.26 -49.39 27.62
CA ASP A 884 -22.92 -50.00 28.90
C ASP A 884 -23.46 -49.21 30.11
N CYS A 885 -24.12 -48.08 29.87
CA CYS A 885 -24.75 -47.27 30.90
C CYS A 885 -26.11 -47.85 31.34
N LYS A 886 -26.37 -47.81 32.65
CA LYS A 886 -27.67 -48.20 33.22
C LYS A 886 -28.72 -47.13 32.92
N GLU A 887 -29.88 -47.55 32.43
CA GLU A 887 -30.96 -46.60 32.11
C GLU A 887 -31.64 -46.09 33.39
N ILE A 888 -31.91 -44.79 33.44
CA ILE A 888 -32.60 -44.10 34.53
C ILE A 888 -33.71 -43.20 33.99
N THR A 889 -34.67 -42.88 34.83
CA THR A 889 -35.74 -41.91 34.59
C THR A 889 -35.34 -40.49 35.02
N ARG A 890 -36.13 -39.49 34.62
CA ARG A 890 -35.89 -38.07 34.97
C ARG A 890 -35.97 -37.84 36.48
N GLU A 891 -36.89 -38.53 37.14
CA GLU A 891 -37.12 -38.47 38.59
C GLU A 891 -35.92 -39.06 39.36
N GLU A 892 -35.24 -40.04 38.78
CA GLU A 892 -34.10 -40.72 39.38
C GLU A 892 -32.78 -39.95 39.25
N PHE A 893 -32.73 -38.86 38.46
CA PHE A 893 -31.50 -38.12 38.15
C PHE A 893 -30.70 -37.72 39.40
N ASN A 894 -31.30 -36.97 40.33
CA ASN A 894 -30.63 -36.54 41.56
C ASN A 894 -30.31 -37.71 42.50
N THR A 895 -31.18 -38.71 42.57
CA THR A 895 -30.91 -39.92 43.38
C THR A 895 -29.77 -40.76 42.82
N THR A 896 -29.50 -40.66 41.52
CA THR A 896 -28.40 -41.36 40.85
C THR A 896 -27.07 -40.65 41.08
N LEU A 897 -27.06 -39.31 41.10
CA LEU A 897 -25.88 -38.54 41.52
C LEU A 897 -25.45 -38.90 42.95
N ALA A 898 -26.40 -39.19 43.85
CA ALA A 898 -26.10 -39.61 45.23
C ALA A 898 -25.53 -41.03 45.37
N LYS A 899 -25.60 -41.87 44.32
CA LYS A 899 -25.07 -43.25 44.34
C LYS A 899 -23.56 -43.30 44.11
N ILE A 900 -22.99 -42.28 43.48
CA ILE A 900 -21.55 -42.21 43.20
C ILE A 900 -20.85 -41.67 44.46
N GLU A 901 -19.96 -42.49 45.05
CA GLU A 901 -19.34 -42.23 46.37
C GLU A 901 -18.63 -40.87 46.45
N ASN A 902 -17.91 -40.49 45.40
CA ASN A 902 -17.21 -39.22 45.30
C ASN A 902 -17.85 -38.33 44.23
N THR A 903 -18.47 -37.24 44.68
CA THR A 903 -19.13 -36.26 43.78
C THR A 903 -18.14 -35.58 42.83
N ASP A 904 -16.85 -35.49 43.20
CA ASP A 904 -15.82 -34.87 42.35
C ASP A 904 -15.44 -35.75 41.15
N ASP A 905 -15.82 -37.03 41.18
CA ASP A 905 -15.64 -37.96 40.07
C ASP A 905 -16.85 -37.98 39.12
N ILE A 906 -17.90 -37.20 39.36
CA ILE A 906 -19.08 -37.19 38.49
C ILE A 906 -18.84 -36.26 37.29
N VAL A 907 -19.21 -36.72 36.10
CA VAL A 907 -19.28 -35.90 34.89
C VAL A 907 -20.58 -36.15 34.15
N ILE A 908 -21.16 -35.10 33.59
CA ILE A 908 -22.42 -35.17 32.84
C ILE A 908 -22.17 -34.81 31.38
N PHE A 909 -22.61 -35.65 30.46
CA PHE A 909 -22.67 -35.33 29.03
C PHE A 909 -24.11 -35.15 28.60
N ALA A 910 -24.39 -34.13 27.81
CA ALA A 910 -25.71 -33.91 27.22
C ALA A 910 -25.58 -33.72 25.72
N THR A 911 -26.34 -34.50 24.95
CA THR A 911 -26.29 -34.46 23.49
C THR A 911 -27.29 -33.44 22.93
N ASN A 912 -26.86 -32.67 21.93
CA ASN A 912 -27.68 -31.76 21.12
C ASN A 912 -28.73 -30.96 21.94
N ILE A 913 -30.01 -31.30 21.79
CA ILE A 913 -31.15 -30.58 22.37
C ILE A 913 -31.36 -30.96 23.84
N ALA A 914 -30.83 -32.10 24.30
CA ALA A 914 -30.91 -32.52 25.70
C ALA A 914 -30.27 -31.52 26.66
N PHE A 915 -29.15 -30.91 26.23
CA PHE A 915 -28.45 -29.90 27.00
C PHE A 915 -29.40 -28.75 27.36
N TRP A 916 -30.03 -28.17 26.34
CA TRP A 916 -30.95 -27.05 26.49
C TRP A 916 -32.23 -27.46 27.23
N ARG A 917 -32.92 -28.51 26.80
CA ARG A 917 -34.22 -28.90 27.39
C ARG A 917 -34.13 -29.27 28.87
N PHE A 918 -33.06 -29.92 29.30
CA PHE A 918 -32.94 -30.39 30.67
C PHE A 918 -32.23 -29.39 31.59
N PHE A 919 -31.11 -28.81 31.15
CA PHE A 919 -30.28 -28.00 32.03
C PHE A 919 -30.67 -26.52 32.02
N GLU A 920 -31.13 -25.96 30.90
CA GLU A 920 -31.56 -24.55 30.85
C GLU A 920 -32.76 -24.27 31.77
N THR A 921 -33.65 -25.27 31.92
CA THR A 921 -34.83 -25.17 32.79
C THR A 921 -34.55 -25.55 34.25
N SER A 922 -33.34 -26.04 34.55
CA SER A 922 -32.96 -26.47 35.90
C SER A 922 -32.46 -25.30 36.74
N LYS A 923 -33.08 -25.09 37.91
CA LYS A 923 -32.63 -24.09 38.89
C LYS A 923 -31.23 -24.37 39.45
N ASN A 924 -30.76 -25.61 39.33
CA ASN A 924 -29.46 -26.03 39.84
C ASN A 924 -28.34 -25.93 38.80
N PHE A 925 -28.64 -25.51 37.56
CA PHE A 925 -27.64 -25.39 36.52
C PHE A 925 -27.19 -23.94 36.33
N LYS A 926 -25.87 -23.73 36.26
CA LYS A 926 -25.24 -22.45 35.95
C LYS A 926 -24.49 -22.58 34.62
N PRO A 927 -24.97 -21.93 33.54
CA PRO A 927 -24.36 -22.06 32.22
C PRO A 927 -23.00 -21.36 32.17
N LYS A 928 -22.13 -21.78 31.23
CA LYS A 928 -20.77 -21.26 31.07
C LYS A 928 -20.65 -19.73 30.92
N TRP A 929 -21.69 -19.04 30.44
CA TRP A 929 -21.72 -17.58 30.29
C TRP A 929 -22.16 -16.82 31.57
N HIS A 930 -22.46 -17.53 32.65
CA HIS A 930 -22.78 -16.91 33.94
C HIS A 930 -21.55 -16.20 34.52
N ARG A 931 -21.72 -14.99 35.09
CA ARG A 931 -20.57 -14.13 35.51
C ARG A 931 -19.74 -14.73 36.65
N ASP A 932 -20.37 -15.49 37.54
CA ASP A 932 -19.77 -15.92 38.82
C ASP A 932 -19.36 -17.41 38.87
N ILE A 933 -18.93 -18.00 37.76
CA ILE A 933 -18.51 -19.41 37.73
C ILE A 933 -17.06 -19.59 37.26
N LYS A 934 -16.37 -20.61 37.82
CA LYS A 934 -15.04 -21.03 37.36
C LYS A 934 -15.16 -21.61 35.95
N GLN A 935 -14.41 -21.09 35.00
CA GLN A 935 -14.37 -21.66 33.64
C GLN A 935 -13.51 -22.93 33.63
N LEU A 936 -13.94 -23.94 32.88
CA LEU A 936 -13.08 -25.06 32.48
C LEU A 936 -12.60 -24.81 31.06
N GLU A 937 -11.28 -24.81 30.86
CA GLU A 937 -10.65 -24.69 29.53
C GLU A 937 -10.73 -26.02 28.75
N ILE A 938 -11.90 -26.66 28.76
CA ILE A 938 -12.17 -27.93 28.09
C ILE A 938 -13.26 -27.72 27.04
N LYS A 939 -12.95 -28.05 25.78
CA LYS A 939 -13.91 -27.98 24.67
C LYS A 939 -15.15 -28.81 24.98
N GLY A 940 -16.31 -28.20 24.75
CA GLY A 940 -17.60 -28.79 25.08
C GLY A 940 -18.10 -28.46 26.49
N PHE A 941 -17.34 -27.77 27.35
CA PHE A 941 -17.87 -27.35 28.65
C PHE A 941 -19.09 -26.43 28.49
N GLY A 942 -20.22 -26.83 29.06
CA GLY A 942 -21.51 -26.15 28.96
C GLY A 942 -21.89 -25.38 30.21
N GLY A 943 -21.40 -25.80 31.39
CA GLY A 943 -21.66 -25.15 32.67
C GLY A 943 -21.54 -26.10 33.86
N TRP A 944 -21.92 -25.63 35.03
CA TRP A 944 -21.90 -26.39 36.28
C TRP A 944 -23.30 -26.75 36.75
N TYR A 945 -23.50 -27.99 37.17
CA TYR A 945 -24.71 -28.44 37.87
C TYR A 945 -24.44 -28.54 39.37
N GLU A 946 -25.17 -27.78 40.17
CA GLU A 946 -25.01 -27.72 41.63
C GLU A 946 -25.78 -28.86 42.31
N PHE A 947 -25.07 -29.68 43.06
CA PHE A 947 -25.63 -30.82 43.79
C PHE A 947 -24.96 -30.94 45.17
N ASN A 948 -25.75 -30.90 46.25
CA ASN A 948 -25.27 -31.00 47.64
C ASN A 948 -24.09 -30.06 47.99
N GLY A 949 -24.11 -28.84 47.45
CA GLY A 949 -23.06 -27.83 47.69
C GLY A 949 -21.77 -28.05 46.88
N LYS A 950 -21.76 -29.00 45.94
CA LYS A 950 -20.66 -29.27 45.00
C LYS A 950 -21.10 -29.01 43.56
N SER A 951 -20.16 -28.55 42.73
CA SER A 951 -20.40 -28.23 41.32
C SER A 951 -19.92 -29.36 40.42
N ILE A 952 -20.83 -29.97 39.66
CA ILE A 952 -20.58 -31.08 38.72
C ILE A 952 -20.49 -30.53 37.30
N PRO A 953 -19.44 -30.84 36.51
CA PRO A 953 -19.29 -30.30 35.17
C PRO A 953 -20.28 -30.96 34.20
N VAL A 954 -20.92 -30.12 33.38
CA VAL A 954 -21.79 -30.56 32.27
C VAL A 954 -21.11 -30.22 30.95
N PHE A 955 -20.93 -31.23 30.10
CA PHE A 955 -20.37 -31.11 28.77
C PHE A 955 -21.47 -31.25 27.70
N GLU A 956 -21.54 -30.27 26.81
CA GLU A 956 -22.37 -30.28 25.62
C GLU A 956 -21.63 -30.95 24.46
N THR A 957 -22.13 -32.11 24.02
CA THR A 957 -21.58 -32.88 22.91
C THR A 957 -22.58 -32.97 21.76
N TYR A 958 -22.07 -33.21 20.55
CA TYR A 958 -22.92 -33.41 19.38
C TYR A 958 -23.03 -34.89 19.05
N HIS A 959 -24.24 -35.35 18.73
CA HIS A 959 -24.48 -36.71 18.25
C HIS A 959 -25.26 -36.68 16.94
N ARG A 960 -24.83 -37.39 15.90
CA ARG A 960 -25.47 -37.31 14.57
C ARG A 960 -26.92 -37.82 14.52
N LYS A 961 -27.32 -38.70 15.45
CA LYS A 961 -28.61 -39.41 15.43
C LYS A 961 -29.44 -39.31 16.71
N ILE A 962 -28.85 -38.84 17.82
CA ILE A 962 -29.46 -38.96 19.16
C ILE A 962 -29.46 -37.60 19.83
N ASP A 963 -30.61 -36.93 19.78
CA ASP A 963 -30.67 -35.51 20.14
C ASP A 963 -31.06 -35.23 21.59
N LYS A 964 -31.45 -36.27 22.34
CA LYS A 964 -32.18 -36.17 23.61
C LYS A 964 -31.59 -37.08 24.70
N GLN A 965 -30.28 -37.30 24.70
CA GLN A 965 -29.61 -38.18 25.66
C GLN A 965 -28.76 -37.39 26.66
N ILE A 966 -28.80 -37.82 27.92
CA ILE A 966 -27.91 -37.36 28.99
C ILE A 966 -27.20 -38.57 29.57
N LEU A 967 -25.88 -38.50 29.71
CA LEU A 967 -25.06 -39.51 30.37
C LEU A 967 -24.49 -38.95 31.67
N ILE A 968 -24.56 -39.72 32.74
CA ILE A 968 -23.88 -39.46 34.01
C ILE A 968 -22.81 -40.52 34.15
N LEU A 969 -21.54 -40.12 34.11
CA LEU A 969 -20.41 -41.05 34.16
C LEU A 969 -19.58 -40.80 35.42
N ASN A 970 -18.97 -41.86 35.93
CA ASN A 970 -17.93 -41.76 36.93
C ASN A 970 -16.57 -41.66 36.21
N LYS A 971 -15.93 -40.49 36.28
CA LYS A 971 -14.62 -40.15 35.69
C LYS A 971 -13.54 -41.17 36.06
N SER A 972 -13.49 -41.66 37.30
CA SER A 972 -12.46 -42.62 37.71
C SER A 972 -12.67 -44.03 37.14
N LYS A 973 -13.86 -44.31 36.60
CA LYS A 973 -14.28 -45.62 36.06
C LYS A 973 -14.70 -45.55 34.58
N VAL A 974 -14.39 -44.45 33.89
CA VAL A 974 -14.84 -44.20 32.50
C VAL A 974 -13.99 -44.94 31.46
N GLY A 975 -12.84 -45.50 31.80
CA GLY A 975 -11.96 -46.20 30.85
C GLY A 975 -11.01 -45.30 30.08
N GLN A 976 -10.37 -45.86 29.06
CA GLN A 976 -9.28 -45.21 28.32
C GLN A 976 -9.53 -45.19 26.81
N LEU A 977 -9.24 -44.06 26.17
CA LEU A 977 -9.24 -43.93 24.71
C LEU A 977 -7.81 -44.13 24.18
N THR A 978 -7.60 -45.18 23.39
CA THR A 978 -6.31 -45.46 22.74
C THR A 978 -6.39 -45.12 21.26
N GLN A 979 -5.57 -44.17 20.79
CA GLN A 979 -5.34 -43.95 19.37
C GLN A 979 -4.34 -44.98 18.84
N LEU A 980 -4.68 -45.66 17.75
CA LEU A 980 -3.84 -46.64 17.07
C LEU A 980 -3.32 -46.07 15.74
N SER A 981 -2.33 -46.73 15.15
CA SER A 981 -1.84 -46.36 13.81
C SER A 981 -2.96 -46.52 12.76
N PRO A 982 -3.22 -45.51 11.92
CA PRO A 982 -4.20 -45.60 10.85
C PRO A 982 -3.67 -46.30 9.59
N LEU A 983 -2.37 -46.60 9.55
CA LEU A 983 -1.71 -47.24 8.42
C LEU A 983 -2.01 -48.74 8.36
N ASN A 984 -2.16 -49.26 7.15
CA ASN A 984 -2.14 -50.69 6.85
C ASN A 984 -0.76 -51.14 6.38
N GLU A 985 -0.52 -52.45 6.38
CA GLU A 985 0.71 -53.04 5.84
C GLU A 985 0.91 -52.66 4.37
N GLY A 986 2.04 -52.02 4.06
CA GLY A 986 2.40 -51.59 2.71
C GLY A 986 2.03 -50.14 2.35
N GLU A 987 1.25 -49.45 3.19
CA GLU A 987 0.99 -48.01 3.03
C GLU A 987 2.19 -47.18 3.48
N LYS A 988 2.44 -46.04 2.81
CA LYS A 988 3.62 -45.20 3.06
C LYS A 988 3.41 -44.27 4.27
N GLU A 989 4.46 -44.04 5.05
CA GLU A 989 4.45 -43.08 6.17
C GLU A 989 4.15 -41.64 5.71
N GLU A 990 4.44 -41.28 4.46
CA GLU A 990 4.14 -39.94 3.88
C GLU A 990 2.64 -39.63 3.80
N SER A 991 1.78 -40.65 3.86
CA SER A 991 0.32 -40.49 3.91
C SER A 991 -0.21 -40.31 5.35
N LEU A 992 0.66 -40.42 6.37
CA LEU A 992 0.30 -40.20 7.76
C LEU A 992 0.40 -38.70 8.09
N GLU A 993 -0.74 -38.11 8.40
CA GLU A 993 -0.89 -36.73 8.86
C GLU A 993 -1.41 -36.76 10.30
N ASP A 994 -0.50 -36.64 11.25
CA ASP A 994 -0.76 -36.77 12.69
C ASP A 994 -1.43 -38.10 13.08
N ILE A 995 -2.73 -38.13 13.41
CA ILE A 995 -3.48 -39.36 13.75
C ILE A 995 -4.21 -39.98 12.56
N PHE A 996 -4.18 -39.32 11.40
CA PHE A 996 -4.94 -39.72 10.21
C PHE A 996 -4.03 -40.23 9.10
N TYR A 997 -4.52 -41.23 8.37
CA TYR A 997 -4.12 -41.47 7.00
C TYR A 997 -4.90 -40.51 6.09
N MET A 998 -4.22 -39.70 5.29
CA MET A 998 -4.82 -38.77 4.33
C MET A 998 -4.23 -38.95 2.93
N ASP A 999 -5.06 -39.43 2.00
CA ASP A 999 -4.70 -39.66 0.60
C ASP A 999 -5.71 -38.97 -0.33
N VAL A 1000 -5.20 -38.13 -1.23
CA VAL A 1000 -5.98 -37.43 -2.24
C VAL A 1000 -5.37 -37.75 -3.59
N GLN A 1001 -6.13 -38.45 -4.44
CA GLN A 1001 -5.66 -38.91 -5.74
C GLN A 1001 -6.63 -38.51 -6.85
N ALA A 1002 -6.11 -37.83 -7.88
CA ALA A 1002 -6.88 -37.58 -9.09
C ALA A 1002 -6.91 -38.83 -9.97
N PHE A 1003 -8.11 -39.20 -10.43
CA PHE A 1003 -8.28 -40.34 -11.35
C PHE A 1003 -7.60 -40.08 -12.70
N SER A 1004 -7.48 -38.82 -13.14
CA SER A 1004 -6.75 -38.46 -14.36
C SER A 1004 -5.24 -38.70 -14.29
N GLU A 1005 -4.69 -38.81 -13.07
CA GLU A 1005 -3.26 -38.94 -12.81
C GLU A 1005 -2.88 -40.36 -12.35
N ASN A 1006 -3.85 -41.16 -11.91
CA ASN A 1006 -3.66 -42.53 -11.45
C ASN A 1006 -4.51 -43.53 -12.28
N THR A 1007 -3.87 -44.13 -13.29
CA THR A 1007 -4.50 -45.13 -14.18
C THR A 1007 -4.94 -46.37 -13.42
N GLU A 1008 -4.19 -46.82 -12.42
CA GLU A 1008 -4.55 -48.03 -11.65
C GLU A 1008 -5.83 -47.82 -10.85
N LEU A 1009 -5.95 -46.65 -10.20
CA LEU A 1009 -7.15 -46.23 -9.49
C LEU A 1009 -8.37 -46.13 -10.42
N MET A 1010 -8.17 -45.58 -11.63
CA MET A 1010 -9.21 -45.53 -12.66
C MET A 1010 -9.67 -46.93 -13.05
N GLU A 1011 -8.75 -47.83 -13.36
CA GLU A 1011 -9.08 -49.21 -13.75
C GLU A 1011 -9.81 -49.99 -12.64
N GLU A 1012 -9.47 -49.74 -11.38
CA GLU A 1012 -10.15 -50.35 -10.23
C GLU A 1012 -11.64 -49.98 -10.22
N PHE A 1013 -11.95 -48.70 -10.35
CA PHE A 1013 -13.33 -48.20 -10.37
C PHE A 1013 -14.08 -48.61 -11.63
N ILE A 1014 -13.41 -48.75 -12.78
CA ILE A 1014 -14.07 -49.18 -14.02
C ILE A 1014 -14.38 -50.68 -14.02
N LYS A 1015 -13.49 -51.52 -13.47
CA LYS A 1015 -13.71 -52.98 -13.42
C LYS A 1015 -14.82 -53.38 -12.45
N LYS A 1016 -15.01 -52.59 -11.39
CA LYS A 1016 -16.04 -52.78 -10.36
C LYS A 1016 -16.74 -51.46 -10.05
N PRO A 1017 -17.56 -50.93 -10.98
CA PRO A 1017 -18.13 -49.60 -10.84
C PRO A 1017 -19.16 -49.59 -9.72
N PRO A 1018 -19.07 -48.64 -8.76
CA PRO A 1018 -20.10 -48.46 -7.75
C PRO A 1018 -21.42 -48.04 -8.41
N GLU A 1019 -22.55 -48.25 -7.73
CA GLU A 1019 -23.89 -48.01 -8.29
C GLU A 1019 -24.07 -46.60 -8.87
N TRP A 1020 -23.48 -45.58 -8.24
CA TRP A 1020 -23.55 -44.21 -8.72
C TRP A 1020 -22.78 -44.00 -10.04
N LEU A 1021 -21.68 -44.73 -10.26
CA LEU A 1021 -20.88 -44.66 -11.48
C LEU A 1021 -21.54 -45.43 -12.63
N GLN A 1022 -22.20 -46.55 -12.34
CA GLN A 1022 -23.00 -47.29 -13.32
C GLN A 1022 -24.11 -46.43 -13.93
N LYS A 1023 -24.69 -45.51 -13.15
CA LYS A 1023 -25.73 -44.58 -13.60
C LYS A 1023 -25.23 -43.53 -14.61
N ILE A 1024 -23.91 -43.28 -14.69
CA ILE A 1024 -23.32 -42.29 -15.61
C ILE A 1024 -23.31 -42.80 -17.06
N GLY A 1025 -23.26 -44.12 -17.27
CA GLY A 1025 -23.37 -44.73 -18.60
C GLY A 1025 -22.37 -45.86 -18.83
N ASP A 1026 -21.95 -46.00 -20.09
CA ASP A 1026 -20.94 -46.97 -20.52
C ASP A 1026 -19.53 -46.67 -19.97
N GLU A 1027 -18.61 -47.62 -20.15
CA GLU A 1027 -17.22 -47.50 -19.68
C GLU A 1027 -16.54 -46.20 -20.15
N GLN A 1028 -16.78 -45.76 -21.38
CA GLN A 1028 -16.16 -44.56 -21.92
C GLN A 1028 -16.66 -43.30 -21.18
N LYS A 1029 -17.98 -43.19 -20.97
CA LYS A 1029 -18.57 -42.09 -20.19
C LYS A 1029 -18.13 -42.10 -18.73
N GLN A 1030 -18.00 -43.29 -18.14
CA GLN A 1030 -17.49 -43.45 -16.78
C GLN A 1030 -16.05 -42.95 -16.65
N ARG A 1031 -15.17 -43.34 -17.59
CA ARG A 1031 -13.77 -42.88 -17.62
C ARG A 1031 -13.68 -41.37 -17.76
N GLU A 1032 -14.44 -40.79 -18.69
CA GLU A 1032 -14.45 -39.34 -18.89
C GLU A 1032 -14.96 -38.58 -17.65
N HIS A 1033 -16.00 -39.10 -16.98
CA HIS A 1033 -16.51 -38.52 -15.74
C HIS A 1033 -15.49 -38.58 -14.60
N LEU A 1034 -14.79 -39.71 -14.45
CA LEU A 1034 -13.80 -39.87 -13.39
C LEU A 1034 -12.59 -38.94 -13.59
N ARG A 1035 -12.21 -38.58 -14.83
CA ARG A 1035 -11.10 -37.64 -15.08
C ARG A 1035 -11.33 -36.24 -14.48
N GLU A 1036 -12.58 -35.89 -14.19
CA GLU A 1036 -12.97 -34.65 -13.52
C GLU A 1036 -13.02 -34.76 -11.99
N ARG A 1037 -12.66 -35.93 -11.44
CA ARG A 1037 -12.83 -36.25 -10.02
C ARG A 1037 -11.51 -36.60 -9.34
N VAL A 1038 -11.55 -36.52 -8.01
CA VAL A 1038 -10.52 -37.03 -7.10
C VAL A 1038 -11.14 -38.01 -6.13
N ARG A 1039 -10.36 -39.00 -5.69
CA ARG A 1039 -10.67 -39.80 -4.51
C ARG A 1039 -10.04 -39.13 -3.30
N ILE A 1040 -10.83 -38.90 -2.26
CA ILE A 1040 -10.37 -38.38 -0.97
C ILE A 1040 -10.58 -39.47 0.08
N GLN A 1041 -9.49 -39.88 0.72
CA GLN A 1041 -9.47 -40.83 1.82
C GLN A 1041 -8.88 -40.19 3.05
N ILE A 1042 -9.65 -40.17 4.14
CA ILE A 1042 -9.21 -39.67 5.44
C ILE A 1042 -9.63 -40.68 6.49
N PHE A 1043 -8.69 -41.35 7.12
CA PHE A 1043 -8.97 -42.44 8.05
C PHE A 1043 -8.18 -42.30 9.34
N GLU A 1044 -8.80 -42.66 10.45
CA GLU A 1044 -8.15 -42.90 11.72
C GLU A 1044 -8.48 -44.30 12.26
N ARG A 1045 -7.80 -44.68 13.33
CA ARG A 1045 -8.08 -45.92 14.05
C ARG A 1045 -7.94 -45.67 15.55
N PHE A 1046 -9.01 -45.86 16.29
CA PHE A 1046 -9.01 -45.69 17.74
C PHE A 1046 -9.82 -46.80 18.41
N GLU A 1047 -9.56 -46.99 19.70
CA GLU A 1047 -10.25 -47.98 20.53
C GLU A 1047 -10.57 -47.38 21.89
N TYR A 1048 -11.82 -47.53 22.32
CA TYR A 1048 -12.22 -47.27 23.68
C TYR A 1048 -12.15 -48.56 24.52
N LYS A 1049 -11.31 -48.55 25.56
CA LYS A 1049 -11.10 -49.67 26.48
C LYS A 1049 -11.89 -49.45 27.76
N LYS A 1050 -13.00 -50.16 27.90
CA LYS A 1050 -13.86 -50.14 29.09
C LYS A 1050 -13.24 -50.93 30.26
N PRO A 1051 -13.25 -50.41 31.50
CA PRO A 1051 -12.82 -51.14 32.68
C PRO A 1051 -13.91 -52.10 33.18
N LYS A 1052 -13.52 -53.12 33.96
CA LYS A 1052 -14.46 -54.15 34.47
C LYS A 1052 -15.48 -53.59 35.46
N ASP A 1053 -15.10 -52.54 36.17
CA ASP A 1053 -15.88 -51.85 37.18
C ASP A 1053 -16.54 -50.56 36.65
N PHE A 1054 -16.76 -50.46 35.33
CA PHE A 1054 -17.41 -49.30 34.69
C PHE A 1054 -18.71 -48.89 35.40
N GLU A 1055 -18.84 -47.59 35.64
CA GLU A 1055 -20.00 -46.99 36.31
C GLU A 1055 -20.51 -45.80 35.50
N GLY A 1056 -21.69 -45.97 34.88
CA GLY A 1056 -22.35 -44.95 34.09
C GLY A 1056 -23.86 -45.15 34.02
N TYR A 1057 -24.58 -44.06 33.84
CA TYR A 1057 -26.04 -44.01 33.77
C TYR A 1057 -26.47 -43.18 32.56
N LYS A 1058 -27.59 -43.57 31.93
CA LYS A 1058 -28.14 -42.85 30.77
C LYS A 1058 -29.62 -42.51 30.98
N LEU A 1059 -29.98 -41.32 30.53
CA LEU A 1059 -31.33 -40.78 30.55
C LEU A 1059 -31.71 -40.34 29.13
N PHE A 1060 -32.87 -40.78 28.65
CA PHE A 1060 -33.48 -40.25 27.43
C PHE A 1060 -34.63 -39.32 27.79
N LEU A 1061 -34.64 -38.12 27.21
CA LEU A 1061 -35.76 -37.19 27.35
C LEU A 1061 -36.86 -37.59 26.38
N LYS A 1062 -38.05 -37.89 26.89
CA LYS A 1062 -39.24 -38.14 26.07
C LYS A 1062 -39.70 -36.86 25.37
N GLU A 1063 -40.44 -37.00 24.28
CA GLU A 1063 -41.10 -35.86 23.64
C GLU A 1063 -42.29 -35.44 24.51
N ASP A 1064 -42.12 -34.34 25.25
CA ASP A 1064 -43.25 -33.49 25.65
C ASP A 1064 -43.53 -32.49 24.54
#